data_AF-A0A804J8Y9-F1
#
_entry.id   AF-A0A804J8Y9-F1
#
_cell.length_a   1.000
_cell.length_b   1.000
_cell.length_c   1.000
_cell.angle_alpha   90.00
_cell.angle_beta   90.00
_cell.angle_gamma   90.00
#
_symmetry.space_group_name_H-M   'P 1'
#
loop_
_entity.id
_entity.type
_entity.pdbx_description
1 polymer ?
#
loop_
_entity_poly.entity_id
_entity_poly.type
_entity_poly.pdbx_seq_one_letter_code
_entity_poly.pdbx_strand_id
1 'polypeptide(L)'
;MIKSETQSLVLIDYIHNPQAEVNNGSASKLPESLKKDDVNRAYVDTAAPFESVKEAISKFGGLIDWEAQTLEEVLKLSSPRSSSRTSKLLESLKKVNINQAYIDTAAPFESVKDAISKFGGTVDWEAQTAVTIERHKHVHLELEKAQEEIMKCKEQYEAVESIKEDVTKELSSTKRLVEELKQSLEKAQPREAQVKQDSELIDVRLKEIEQRIAKFASVATNTDGVEIDRERIADFTAVVAELRLVKQELESMESERVVLVDERNTALRKATDFDVASKEIEKTIEDLNLELVATKESIELAHSAHLEAEEQRASAAVALEQDKLIWQKELKHAEDEVEQLKEQLLSTDDVKSMLNRASSLLSRLKDELALYMKAKPNREAKSTQEHKLVDHTGDVKESNPLALNPKELDEARSRIEKANNEINCLRVASSSLKSELEMERASVSTLRQRNVLASVLVSSLEDELNRTKTELGKALERAAEEADRAKEREEQAKDEACTMENVANSTLKDSSNLVTLSIEEYFKLRETAKEAEEIANSRVISAIAQVNAAKDLELRSLQELEEVKDMIQERKTALRTAEEKAERATEGKLGMEQELRTWRAKQEEQRKARGAATRLPELSNLDTAVEARSCVGKADAGIDESPLMANPKLQMTRSNTTNSIGASKRGKRSLFRRIAMLFTGKKTQPMG
;
A
#
# COMPACT_ATOMS: atom_id res chain seq x y z
N MET A 1 17.05 71.88 11.79
CA MET A 1 17.97 70.76 11.45
C MET A 1 17.72 70.46 9.98
N ILE A 2 18.57 70.76 9.00
CA ILE A 2 20.05 70.85 8.96
C ILE A 2 20.72 69.49 9.20
N LYS A 3 20.93 68.77 8.09
CA LYS A 3 22.13 68.05 7.60
C LYS A 3 21.68 67.35 6.30
N SER A 4 22.22 67.68 5.11
CA SER A 4 23.54 67.32 4.54
C SER A 4 23.62 65.82 4.16
N GLU A 5 24.25 65.36 3.06
CA GLU A 5 25.31 65.94 2.22
C GLU A 5 25.15 65.53 0.72
N THR A 6 25.15 66.49 -0.22
CA THR A 6 26.13 66.69 -1.34
C THR A 6 25.91 65.99 -2.70
N GLN A 7 26.53 66.55 -3.76
CA GLN A 7 26.33 66.26 -5.19
C GLN A 7 27.67 65.97 -5.95
N SER A 8 27.56 65.83 -7.28
CA SER A 8 28.62 65.70 -8.32
C SER A 8 29.18 64.27 -8.54
N LEU A 9 29.31 63.72 -9.77
CA LEU A 9 29.53 64.18 -11.17
C LEU A 9 31.00 64.33 -11.62
N VAL A 10 31.19 64.12 -12.93
CA VAL A 10 32.43 64.19 -13.76
C VAL A 10 33.31 62.93 -13.59
N LEU A 11 33.43 62.04 -14.59
CA LEU A 11 34.31 62.08 -15.81
C LEU A 11 35.82 62.18 -15.45
N ILE A 12 36.77 61.56 -16.16
CA ILE A 12 37.02 61.51 -17.62
C ILE A 12 37.67 60.17 -18.06
N ASP A 13 37.34 59.77 -19.29
CA ASP A 13 37.99 58.90 -20.30
C ASP A 13 39.39 58.26 -20.08
N TYR A 14 39.63 57.15 -20.79
CA TYR A 14 40.76 57.13 -21.73
C TYR A 14 40.42 56.47 -23.09
N ILE A 15 40.87 57.13 -24.15
CA ILE A 15 40.42 57.00 -25.55
C ILE A 15 41.37 56.10 -26.36
N HIS A 16 40.87 55.17 -27.21
CA HIS A 16 41.19 55.17 -28.67
C HIS A 16 40.54 54.05 -29.53
N ASN A 17 39.70 54.51 -30.47
CA ASN A 17 39.63 54.23 -31.92
C ASN A 17 39.90 52.81 -32.50
N PRO A 18 39.02 52.29 -33.39
CA PRO A 18 39.26 51.04 -34.13
C PRO A 18 40.09 51.24 -35.42
N GLN A 19 40.84 50.20 -35.78
CA GLN A 19 41.26 49.93 -37.17
C GLN A 19 41.03 48.46 -37.49
N ALA A 20 40.71 48.19 -38.76
CA ALA A 20 40.54 46.85 -39.27
C ALA A 20 41.90 46.26 -39.70
N GLU A 21 42.03 44.93 -39.63
CA GLU A 21 42.82 44.24 -40.64
C GLU A 21 42.19 42.88 -40.98
N VAL A 22 42.42 42.44 -42.21
CA VAL A 22 41.71 41.30 -42.82
C VAL A 22 42.47 40.01 -42.55
N ASN A 23 41.75 38.95 -42.19
CA ASN A 23 42.20 37.59 -42.47
C ASN A 23 41.04 36.67 -42.85
N ASN A 24 40.95 36.39 -44.15
CA ASN A 24 40.13 35.30 -44.70
C ASN A 24 40.96 34.01 -44.70
N GLY A 25 40.37 32.87 -44.32
CA GLY A 25 40.95 31.56 -44.61
C GLY A 25 40.47 30.42 -43.72
N SER A 26 40.23 29.24 -44.33
CA SER A 26 39.99 27.94 -43.65
C SER A 26 38.78 27.91 -42.69
N ALA A 27 37.54 27.60 -43.09
CA ALA A 27 37.03 26.55 -44.00
C ALA A 27 37.19 25.11 -43.48
N SER A 28 36.05 24.39 -43.41
CA SER A 28 35.87 22.98 -42.99
C SER A 28 36.09 22.71 -41.47
N LYS A 29 35.42 21.73 -40.83
CA LYS A 29 34.36 20.81 -41.30
C LYS A 29 33.54 20.27 -40.11
N LEU A 30 32.27 19.92 -40.36
CA LEU A 30 31.57 18.91 -39.55
C LEU A 30 32.19 17.53 -39.80
N PRO A 31 32.33 16.68 -38.76
CA PRO A 31 32.37 15.23 -38.90
C PRO A 31 31.05 14.62 -38.42
N GLU A 32 30.13 14.47 -39.37
CA GLU A 32 29.01 13.53 -39.30
C GLU A 32 29.54 12.10 -39.16
N SER A 33 29.21 11.38 -38.09
CA SER A 33 29.63 9.98 -37.89
C SER A 33 28.69 9.15 -37.01
N LEU A 34 27.45 8.97 -37.46
CA LEU A 34 26.64 7.80 -37.07
C LEU A 34 27.12 6.57 -37.85
N LYS A 35 26.80 5.37 -37.33
CA LYS A 35 27.15 4.02 -37.83
C LYS A 35 28.60 3.56 -37.63
N LYS A 36 28.82 2.79 -36.56
CA LYS A 36 29.68 1.60 -36.59
C LYS A 36 29.40 0.65 -35.43
N ASP A 37 28.52 -0.32 -35.67
CA ASP A 37 28.29 -1.46 -34.76
C ASP A 37 29.44 -2.48 -34.91
N ASP A 38 30.64 -2.13 -34.45
CA ASP A 38 31.79 -3.05 -34.46
C ASP A 38 31.62 -4.12 -33.37
N VAL A 39 30.94 -5.21 -33.72
CA VAL A 39 30.66 -6.38 -32.86
C VAL A 39 31.98 -7.05 -32.44
N ASN A 40 32.48 -6.68 -31.25
CA ASN A 40 33.64 -7.30 -30.60
C ASN A 40 33.34 -8.71 -30.05
N ARG A 41 32.95 -9.64 -30.93
CA ARG A 41 32.94 -11.07 -30.62
C ARG A 41 34.38 -11.57 -30.62
N ALA A 42 35.03 -11.54 -29.46
CA ALA A 42 36.33 -12.16 -29.26
C ALA A 42 36.25 -13.67 -29.60
N TYR A 43 37.05 -14.12 -30.57
CA TYR A 43 37.15 -15.53 -30.93
C TYR A 43 38.07 -16.23 -29.93
N VAL A 44 37.48 -16.95 -28.97
CA VAL A 44 38.22 -17.74 -27.99
C VAL A 44 38.52 -19.12 -28.59
N ASP A 45 39.79 -19.39 -28.88
CA ASP A 45 40.26 -20.72 -29.24
C ASP A 45 40.20 -21.65 -28.02
N THR A 46 39.50 -22.78 -28.16
CA THR A 46 39.27 -23.79 -27.12
C THR A 46 40.18 -25.01 -27.25
N ALA A 47 41.13 -25.03 -28.19
CA ALA A 47 42.00 -26.19 -28.44
C ALA A 47 43.16 -26.35 -27.43
N ALA A 48 43.44 -25.33 -26.60
CA ALA A 48 44.53 -25.34 -25.64
C ALA A 48 44.07 -25.65 -24.20
N PRO A 49 44.70 -26.60 -23.48
CA PRO A 49 44.46 -26.79 -22.04
C PRO A 49 44.92 -25.58 -21.22
N PHE A 50 44.14 -25.19 -20.21
CA PHE A 50 44.50 -24.11 -19.28
C PHE A 50 45.41 -24.64 -18.16
N GLU A 51 46.55 -23.99 -17.92
CA GLU A 51 47.48 -24.41 -16.86
C GLU A 51 47.04 -23.96 -15.45
N SER A 52 46.06 -23.04 -15.35
CA SER A 52 45.49 -22.63 -14.06
C SER A 52 44.04 -22.17 -14.15
N VAL A 53 43.26 -22.49 -13.12
CA VAL A 53 41.92 -21.92 -12.88
C VAL A 53 41.94 -20.39 -12.88
N LYS A 54 43.04 -19.78 -12.38
CA LYS A 54 43.22 -18.32 -12.38
C LYS A 54 43.31 -17.74 -13.80
N GLU A 55 43.91 -18.48 -14.74
CA GLU A 55 44.03 -18.07 -16.14
C GLU A 55 42.69 -18.18 -16.85
N ALA A 56 41.94 -19.28 -16.62
CA ALA A 56 40.60 -19.47 -17.17
C ALA A 56 39.64 -18.34 -16.71
N ILE A 57 39.64 -17.99 -15.42
CA ILE A 57 38.82 -16.89 -14.89
C ILE A 57 39.19 -15.55 -15.56
N SER A 58 40.49 -15.30 -15.82
CA SER A 58 40.94 -14.07 -16.48
C SER A 58 40.62 -14.02 -17.97
N LYS A 59 40.53 -15.17 -18.67
CA LYS A 59 40.20 -15.25 -20.10
C LYS A 59 38.69 -15.24 -20.38
N PHE A 60 37.87 -15.72 -19.44
CA PHE A 60 36.41 -15.75 -19.57
C PHE A 60 35.68 -14.58 -18.87
N GLY A 61 36.38 -13.46 -18.61
CA GLY A 61 35.75 -12.22 -18.16
C GLY A 61 35.31 -12.21 -16.69
N GLY A 62 36.12 -12.77 -15.79
CA GLY A 62 35.85 -12.75 -14.35
C GLY A 62 35.74 -11.34 -13.76
N LEU A 63 34.50 -10.89 -13.52
CA LEU A 63 34.10 -9.70 -12.74
C LEU A 63 34.91 -8.42 -13.05
N ILE A 64 34.79 -7.92 -14.28
CA ILE A 64 35.12 -6.51 -14.55
C ILE A 64 34.06 -5.64 -13.86
N ASP A 65 34.53 -4.71 -13.04
CA ASP A 65 33.71 -3.77 -12.29
C ASP A 65 33.18 -2.64 -13.20
N TRP A 66 32.08 -2.93 -13.90
CA TRP A 66 31.41 -2.00 -14.81
C TRP A 66 30.88 -0.75 -14.08
N GLU A 67 30.60 -0.87 -12.78
CA GLU A 67 30.14 0.20 -11.90
C GLU A 67 31.28 1.21 -11.68
N ALA A 68 32.53 0.74 -11.48
CA ALA A 68 33.70 1.60 -11.42
C ALA A 68 33.96 2.38 -12.72
N GLN A 69 33.81 1.73 -13.89
CA GLN A 69 34.07 2.37 -15.18
C GLN A 69 33.02 3.42 -15.56
N THR A 70 31.74 3.17 -15.27
CA THR A 70 30.65 4.13 -15.49
C THR A 70 30.70 5.32 -14.53
N LEU A 71 31.05 5.11 -13.25
CA LEU A 71 31.22 6.19 -12.28
C LEU A 71 32.33 7.18 -12.67
N GLU A 72 33.40 6.72 -13.33
CA GLU A 72 34.48 7.59 -13.79
C GLU A 72 34.13 8.38 -15.08
N GLU A 73 33.05 8.06 -15.78
CA GLU A 73 32.49 8.93 -16.83
C GLU A 73 31.49 9.94 -16.25
N VAL A 74 30.61 9.50 -15.34
CA VAL A 74 29.66 10.39 -14.63
C VAL A 74 30.40 11.52 -13.87
N LEU A 75 31.56 11.21 -13.28
CA LEU A 75 32.39 12.21 -12.60
C LEU A 75 33.01 13.28 -13.54
N LYS A 76 33.16 12.99 -14.84
CA LYS A 76 33.71 13.95 -15.83
C LYS A 76 32.68 14.98 -16.29
N LEU A 77 31.38 14.72 -16.08
CA LEU A 77 30.27 15.60 -16.47
C LEU A 77 29.76 16.49 -15.31
N SER A 78 30.33 16.35 -14.10
CA SER A 78 29.84 17.05 -12.90
C SER A 78 30.57 18.37 -12.63
N SER A 79 29.81 19.44 -12.42
CA SER A 79 30.34 20.80 -12.19
C SER A 79 31.04 20.92 -10.82
N PRO A 80 32.14 21.71 -10.66
CA PRO A 80 33.10 21.56 -9.54
C PRO A 80 32.62 21.86 -8.11
N ARG A 81 31.34 22.18 -7.89
CA ARG A 81 30.86 22.89 -6.68
C ARG A 81 30.33 21.99 -5.54
N SER A 82 30.49 20.67 -5.62
CA SER A 82 29.87 19.68 -4.70
C SER A 82 30.83 18.69 -4.00
N SER A 83 32.14 18.83 -4.19
CA SER A 83 33.18 17.84 -3.83
C SER A 83 33.19 17.35 -2.37
N SER A 84 32.69 18.14 -1.43
CA SER A 84 32.63 17.79 0.01
C SER A 84 31.53 16.78 0.37
N ARG A 85 30.59 16.46 -0.54
CA ARG A 85 29.59 15.39 -0.34
C ARG A 85 29.99 14.09 -1.03
N THR A 86 30.53 14.16 -2.25
CA THR A 86 30.96 12.99 -3.03
C THR A 86 32.13 12.26 -2.36
N SER A 87 33.10 12.99 -1.80
CA SER A 87 34.21 12.44 -1.01
C SER A 87 33.74 11.61 0.18
N LYS A 88 32.74 12.08 0.94
CA LYS A 88 32.18 11.32 2.08
C LYS A 88 31.45 10.05 1.64
N LEU A 89 30.77 10.06 0.49
CA LEU A 89 30.16 8.85 -0.07
C LEU A 89 31.21 7.82 -0.51
N LEU A 90 32.28 8.27 -1.17
CA LEU A 90 33.42 7.42 -1.57
C LEU A 90 34.07 6.74 -0.35
N GLU A 91 34.18 7.46 0.77
CA GLU A 91 34.78 6.95 2.00
C GLU A 91 33.85 6.06 2.84
N SER A 92 32.52 6.18 2.68
CA SER A 92 31.57 5.21 3.21
C SER A 92 31.45 3.94 2.35
N LEU A 93 31.53 4.07 1.01
CA LEU A 93 31.52 2.91 0.10
C LEU A 93 32.77 2.03 0.30
N LYS A 94 33.95 2.63 0.50
CA LYS A 94 35.19 1.93 0.88
C LYS A 94 35.12 1.18 2.23
N LYS A 95 34.05 1.33 3.02
CA LYS A 95 33.82 0.58 4.27
C LYS A 95 32.81 -0.56 4.12
N VAL A 96 32.17 -0.73 2.96
CA VAL A 96 31.35 -1.91 2.66
C VAL A 96 32.26 -3.04 2.23
N ASN A 97 32.95 -3.65 3.21
CA ASN A 97 33.70 -4.87 2.98
C ASN A 97 32.68 -6.01 2.73
N ILE A 98 32.40 -6.30 1.46
CA ILE A 98 31.58 -7.43 1.04
C ILE A 98 32.12 -8.69 1.71
N ASN A 99 31.24 -9.57 2.21
CA ASN A 99 31.59 -10.71 3.05
C ASN A 99 32.52 -11.72 2.34
N GLN A 100 33.82 -11.43 2.30
CA GLN A 100 34.86 -12.33 1.83
C GLN A 100 34.99 -13.46 2.85
N ALA A 101 34.22 -14.52 2.64
CA ALA A 101 34.25 -15.70 3.49
C ALA A 101 35.68 -16.23 3.57
N TYR A 102 36.27 -16.20 4.78
CA TYR A 102 37.58 -16.78 5.04
C TYR A 102 37.44 -18.30 4.98
N ILE A 103 37.66 -18.87 3.79
CA ILE A 103 37.69 -20.31 3.57
C ILE A 103 39.07 -20.81 3.99
N ASP A 104 39.13 -21.47 5.14
CA ASP A 104 40.33 -22.18 5.57
C ASP A 104 40.56 -23.41 4.67
N THR A 105 41.58 -23.33 3.82
CA THR A 105 41.99 -24.40 2.90
C THR A 105 43.09 -25.30 3.46
N ALA A 106 43.46 -25.16 4.75
CA ALA A 106 44.51 -25.97 5.37
C ALA A 106 44.09 -27.43 5.64
N ALA A 107 42.79 -27.73 5.65
CA ALA A 107 42.26 -29.09 5.82
C ALA A 107 42.07 -29.80 4.46
N PRO A 108 42.67 -30.99 4.24
CA PRO A 108 42.39 -31.80 3.06
C PRO A 108 40.91 -32.20 2.98
N PHE A 109 40.31 -32.11 1.80
CA PHE A 109 38.94 -32.56 1.58
C PHE A 109 38.91 -34.08 1.33
N GLU A 110 38.20 -34.82 2.19
CA GLU A 110 38.11 -36.29 2.10
C GLU A 110 37.22 -36.77 0.93
N SER A 111 36.41 -35.89 0.35
CA SER A 111 35.61 -36.18 -0.84
C SER A 111 35.21 -34.93 -1.63
N VAL A 112 35.20 -35.04 -2.96
CA VAL A 112 34.60 -34.04 -3.87
C VAL A 112 33.15 -33.73 -3.50
N LYS A 113 32.40 -34.73 -3.00
CA LYS A 113 31.01 -34.55 -2.56
C LYS A 113 30.88 -33.68 -1.30
N ASP A 114 31.84 -33.75 -0.39
CA ASP A 114 31.85 -32.92 0.82
C ASP A 114 32.29 -31.48 0.50
N ALA A 115 33.21 -31.30 -0.46
CA ALA A 115 33.52 -29.99 -1.02
C ALA A 115 32.26 -29.34 -1.65
N ILE A 116 31.58 -30.03 -2.56
CA ILE A 116 30.33 -29.55 -3.18
C ILE A 116 29.28 -29.19 -2.11
N SER A 117 29.16 -29.99 -1.05
CA SER A 117 28.24 -29.69 0.06
C SER A 117 28.60 -28.42 0.82
N LYS A 118 29.89 -28.10 1.02
CA LYS A 118 30.33 -26.86 1.69
C LYS A 118 30.17 -25.61 0.83
N PHE A 119 30.15 -25.74 -0.49
CA PHE A 119 29.88 -24.65 -1.45
C PHE A 119 28.39 -24.43 -1.75
N GLY A 120 27.48 -25.08 -1.02
CA GLY A 120 26.02 -24.88 -1.15
C GLY A 120 25.27 -26.00 -1.88
N GLY A 121 25.96 -27.08 -2.26
CA GLY A 121 25.39 -28.16 -3.07
C GLY A 121 25.38 -27.84 -4.56
N THR A 122 24.80 -28.74 -5.36
CA THR A 122 24.56 -28.48 -6.78
C THR A 122 23.40 -27.51 -6.93
N VAL A 123 23.70 -26.20 -6.87
CA VAL A 123 22.75 -25.15 -7.26
C VAL A 123 22.40 -25.36 -8.73
N ASP A 124 21.12 -25.29 -9.06
CA ASP A 124 20.63 -25.42 -10.43
C ASP A 124 20.95 -24.14 -11.21
N TRP A 125 22.17 -24.10 -11.74
CA TRP A 125 22.77 -22.94 -12.41
C TRP A 125 21.96 -22.47 -13.62
N GLU A 126 21.24 -23.39 -14.27
CA GLU A 126 20.40 -23.12 -15.44
C GLU A 126 19.15 -22.33 -15.02
N ALA A 127 18.51 -22.72 -13.92
CA ALA A 127 17.41 -21.96 -13.30
C ALA A 127 17.86 -20.59 -12.76
N GLN A 128 19.05 -20.50 -12.16
CA GLN A 128 19.59 -19.21 -11.70
C GLN A 128 19.97 -18.29 -12.87
N THR A 129 20.50 -18.85 -13.96
CA THR A 129 20.79 -18.13 -15.22
C THR A 129 19.51 -17.65 -15.91
N ALA A 130 18.44 -18.44 -15.90
CA ALA A 130 17.14 -17.98 -16.39
C ALA A 130 16.62 -16.78 -15.59
N VAL A 131 16.66 -16.84 -14.26
CA VAL A 131 16.24 -15.72 -13.39
C VAL A 131 17.10 -14.47 -13.56
N THR A 132 18.42 -14.59 -13.81
CA THR A 132 19.23 -13.41 -14.12
C THR A 132 18.96 -12.88 -15.53
N ILE A 133 18.73 -13.73 -16.53
CA ILE A 133 18.38 -13.29 -17.90
C ILE A 133 17.06 -12.50 -17.91
N GLU A 134 15.99 -12.98 -17.26
CA GLU A 134 14.72 -12.24 -17.22
C GLU A 134 14.86 -10.90 -16.46
N ARG A 135 15.69 -10.84 -15.40
CA ARG A 135 16.02 -9.58 -14.73
C ARG A 135 16.78 -8.60 -15.63
N HIS A 136 17.75 -9.06 -16.42
CA HIS A 136 18.46 -8.20 -17.36
C HIS A 136 17.53 -7.68 -18.47
N LYS A 137 16.60 -8.51 -18.99
CA LYS A 137 15.57 -8.04 -19.95
C LYS A 137 14.69 -6.95 -19.34
N HIS A 138 14.21 -7.15 -18.12
CA HIS A 138 13.37 -6.18 -17.42
C HIS A 138 14.09 -4.85 -17.19
N VAL A 139 15.33 -4.88 -16.68
CA VAL A 139 16.15 -3.68 -16.48
C VAL A 139 16.50 -3.00 -17.82
N HIS A 140 16.72 -3.76 -18.89
CA HIS A 140 16.99 -3.18 -20.21
C HIS A 140 15.74 -2.47 -20.78
N LEU A 141 14.54 -3.03 -20.58
CA LEU A 141 13.28 -2.40 -20.98
C LEU A 141 12.98 -1.13 -20.17
N GLU A 142 13.26 -1.13 -18.87
CA GLU A 142 13.15 0.08 -18.04
C GLU A 142 14.17 1.15 -18.43
N LEU A 143 15.40 0.75 -18.79
CA LEU A 143 16.43 1.66 -19.30
C LEU A 143 16.06 2.27 -20.65
N GLU A 144 15.50 1.48 -21.56
CA GLU A 144 15.02 1.94 -22.89
C GLU A 144 13.87 2.95 -22.72
N LYS A 145 12.89 2.64 -21.86
CA LYS A 145 11.81 3.57 -21.50
C LYS A 145 12.33 4.86 -20.85
N ALA A 146 13.31 4.76 -19.94
CA ALA A 146 13.94 5.93 -19.32
C ALA A 146 14.72 6.78 -20.35
N GLN A 147 15.33 6.17 -21.36
CA GLN A 147 15.98 6.88 -22.46
C GLN A 147 14.97 7.60 -23.35
N GLU A 148 13.82 6.99 -23.66
CA GLU A 148 12.72 7.65 -24.37
C GLU A 148 12.16 8.85 -23.59
N GLU A 149 11.94 8.68 -22.28
CA GLU A 149 11.51 9.77 -21.39
C GLU A 149 12.53 10.91 -21.34
N ILE A 150 13.84 10.61 -21.26
CA ILE A 150 14.93 11.60 -21.30
C ILE A 150 14.97 12.34 -22.65
N MET A 151 14.84 11.63 -23.77
CA MET A 151 14.78 12.25 -25.10
C MET A 151 13.58 13.20 -25.23
N LYS A 152 12.41 12.78 -24.77
CA LYS A 152 11.20 13.62 -24.77
C LYS A 152 11.34 14.87 -23.89
N CYS A 153 11.97 14.73 -22.71
CA CYS A 153 12.29 15.88 -21.85
C CYS A 153 13.28 16.85 -22.54
N LYS A 154 14.24 16.30 -23.29
CA LYS A 154 15.23 17.09 -24.03
C LYS A 154 14.57 17.87 -25.18
N GLU A 155 13.71 17.25 -25.97
CA GLU A 155 12.96 17.92 -27.06
C GLU A 155 12.09 19.07 -26.52
N GLN A 156 11.40 18.84 -25.40
CA GLN A 156 10.63 19.89 -24.71
C GLN A 156 11.52 21.04 -24.20
N TYR A 157 12.71 20.74 -23.68
CA TYR A 157 13.66 21.76 -23.25
C TYR A 157 14.21 22.60 -24.43
N GLU A 158 14.59 21.96 -25.53
CA GLU A 158 15.08 22.65 -26.74
C GLU A 158 13.98 23.54 -27.36
N ALA A 159 12.72 23.10 -27.35
CA ALA A 159 11.58 23.93 -27.78
C ALA A 159 11.37 25.16 -26.87
N VAL A 160 11.42 25.00 -25.55
CA VAL A 160 11.28 26.11 -24.59
C VAL A 160 12.43 27.12 -24.70
N GLU A 161 13.67 26.66 -24.87
CA GLU A 161 14.82 27.56 -25.03
C GLU A 161 14.74 28.33 -26.37
N SER A 162 14.22 27.71 -27.45
CA SER A 162 13.93 28.41 -28.73
C SER A 162 12.86 29.49 -28.57
N ILE A 163 11.75 29.20 -27.89
CA ILE A 163 10.68 30.19 -27.63
C ILE A 163 11.23 31.36 -26.81
N LYS A 164 12.04 31.08 -25.79
CA LYS A 164 12.73 32.07 -24.96
C LYS A 164 13.67 32.95 -25.78
N GLU A 165 14.45 32.39 -26.70
CA GLU A 165 15.26 33.19 -27.61
C GLU A 165 14.39 34.17 -28.42
N ASP A 166 13.31 33.70 -29.05
CA ASP A 166 12.46 34.54 -29.90
C ASP A 166 11.71 35.62 -29.10
N VAL A 167 11.28 35.33 -27.87
CA VAL A 167 10.75 36.33 -26.93
C VAL A 167 11.80 37.40 -26.60
N THR A 168 13.09 37.04 -26.46
CA THR A 168 14.14 38.07 -26.27
C THR A 168 14.41 38.89 -27.53
N LYS A 169 14.25 38.30 -28.73
CA LYS A 169 14.35 39.01 -30.03
C LYS A 169 13.19 40.00 -30.18
N GLU A 170 11.94 39.61 -29.90
CA GLU A 170 10.79 40.52 -29.81
C GLU A 170 11.05 41.65 -28.81
N LEU A 171 11.43 41.32 -27.57
CA LEU A 171 11.68 42.32 -26.52
C LEU A 171 12.77 43.34 -26.90
N SER A 172 13.83 42.90 -27.60
CA SER A 172 14.87 43.81 -28.10
C SER A 172 14.34 44.75 -29.19
N SER A 173 13.44 44.26 -30.05
CA SER A 173 12.82 45.01 -31.13
C SER A 173 11.83 46.05 -30.59
N THR A 174 10.99 45.68 -29.63
CA THR A 174 10.06 46.59 -28.94
C THR A 174 10.81 47.68 -28.18
N LYS A 175 11.91 47.37 -27.48
CA LYS A 175 12.75 48.37 -26.81
C LYS A 175 13.34 49.40 -27.79
N ARG A 176 13.78 48.97 -28.98
CA ARG A 176 14.25 49.87 -30.05
C ARG A 176 13.13 50.80 -30.53
N LEU A 177 11.94 50.24 -30.78
CA LEU A 177 10.78 51.01 -31.26
C LEU A 177 10.27 52.01 -30.21
N VAL A 178 10.29 51.67 -28.92
CA VAL A 178 9.95 52.60 -27.82
C VAL A 178 10.92 53.79 -27.77
N GLU A 179 12.22 53.55 -27.93
CA GLU A 179 13.22 54.63 -27.94
C GLU A 179 13.13 55.50 -29.22
N GLU A 180 12.75 54.91 -30.36
CA GLU A 180 12.47 55.63 -31.60
C GLU A 180 11.21 56.52 -31.49
N LEU A 181 10.11 55.98 -30.93
CA LEU A 181 8.89 56.76 -30.64
C LEU A 181 9.17 57.90 -29.64
N LYS A 182 9.94 57.63 -28.59
CA LYS A 182 10.38 58.63 -27.60
C LYS A 182 11.18 59.78 -28.24
N GLN A 183 12.11 59.47 -29.15
CA GLN A 183 12.79 60.49 -29.96
C GLN A 183 11.85 61.24 -30.91
N SER A 184 10.79 60.61 -31.41
CA SER A 184 9.78 61.28 -32.25
C SER A 184 8.95 62.29 -31.43
N LEU A 185 8.60 61.93 -30.20
CA LEU A 185 7.88 62.79 -29.26
C LEU A 185 8.72 64.00 -28.82
N GLU A 186 10.00 63.77 -28.49
CA GLU A 186 10.96 64.85 -28.18
C GLU A 186 11.11 65.85 -29.34
N LYS A 187 11.06 65.37 -30.60
CA LYS A 187 11.07 66.22 -31.81
C LYS A 187 9.73 66.91 -32.09
N ALA A 188 8.63 66.47 -31.47
CA ALA A 188 7.29 67.07 -31.62
C ALA A 188 7.06 68.22 -30.62
N GLN A 189 7.51 68.08 -29.37
CA GLN A 189 7.38 69.09 -28.32
C GLN A 189 7.80 70.53 -28.72
N PRO A 190 8.96 70.79 -29.38
CA PRO A 190 9.31 72.14 -29.81
C PRO A 190 8.40 72.69 -30.92
N ARG A 191 7.74 71.83 -31.71
CA ARG A 191 6.77 72.25 -32.72
C ARG A 191 5.45 72.68 -32.06
N GLU A 192 5.01 71.95 -31.05
CA GLU A 192 3.86 72.33 -30.22
C GLU A 192 4.10 73.67 -29.50
N ALA A 193 5.32 73.90 -29.00
CA ALA A 193 5.71 75.17 -28.39
C ALA A 193 5.70 76.34 -29.41
N GLN A 194 6.14 76.11 -30.66
CA GLN A 194 6.05 77.11 -31.74
C GLN A 194 4.59 77.47 -32.04
N VAL A 195 3.72 76.47 -32.23
CA VAL A 195 2.29 76.70 -32.51
C VAL A 195 1.59 77.49 -31.40
N LYS A 196 1.99 77.29 -30.14
CA LYS A 196 1.50 78.10 -29.00
C LYS A 196 1.94 79.56 -29.09
N GLN A 197 3.20 79.84 -29.43
CA GLN A 197 3.69 81.21 -29.64
C GLN A 197 2.99 81.88 -30.84
N ASP A 198 2.75 81.14 -31.92
CA ASP A 198 2.05 81.64 -33.10
C ASP A 198 0.57 81.95 -32.76
N SER A 199 -0.08 81.13 -31.92
CA SER A 199 -1.42 81.38 -31.40
C SER A 199 -1.48 82.64 -30.51
N GLU A 200 -0.52 82.82 -29.60
CA GLU A 200 -0.41 84.03 -28.76
C GLU A 200 -0.22 85.30 -29.61
N LEU A 201 0.52 85.21 -30.73
CA LEU A 201 0.69 86.31 -31.68
C LEU A 201 -0.62 86.67 -32.42
N ILE A 202 -1.42 85.67 -32.80
CA ILE A 202 -2.75 85.89 -33.41
C ILE A 202 -3.68 86.58 -32.41
N ASP A 203 -3.67 86.15 -31.16
CA ASP A 203 -4.43 86.74 -30.05
C ASP A 203 -4.10 88.23 -29.82
N VAL A 204 -2.83 88.61 -29.97
CA VAL A 204 -2.38 90.01 -29.90
C VAL A 204 -2.84 90.82 -31.11
N ARG A 205 -2.85 90.22 -32.32
CA ARG A 205 -3.36 90.88 -33.53
C ARG A 205 -4.87 91.10 -33.50
N LEU A 206 -5.64 90.14 -33.00
CA LEU A 206 -7.08 90.26 -32.82
C LEU A 206 -7.41 91.45 -31.90
N LYS A 207 -6.73 91.56 -30.76
CA LYS A 207 -6.85 92.70 -29.83
C LYS A 207 -6.41 94.04 -30.43
N GLU A 208 -5.47 94.05 -31.39
CA GLU A 208 -5.11 95.25 -32.15
C GLU A 208 -6.26 95.68 -33.09
N ILE A 209 -6.92 94.71 -33.75
CA ILE A 209 -8.05 94.94 -34.65
C ILE A 209 -9.27 95.45 -33.87
N GLU A 210 -9.61 94.83 -32.73
CA GLU A 210 -10.66 95.33 -31.81
C GLU A 210 -10.44 96.81 -31.43
N GLN A 211 -9.20 97.18 -31.08
CA GLN A 211 -8.86 98.57 -30.77
C GLN A 211 -8.95 99.49 -31.97
N ARG A 212 -8.63 99.03 -33.19
CA ARG A 212 -8.80 99.81 -34.43
C ARG A 212 -10.28 100.06 -34.70
N ILE A 213 -11.13 99.03 -34.57
CA ILE A 213 -12.59 99.14 -34.69
C ILE A 213 -13.15 100.13 -33.67
N ALA A 214 -12.74 100.04 -32.40
CA ALA A 214 -13.17 100.97 -31.34
C ALA A 214 -12.74 102.43 -31.58
N LYS A 215 -11.53 102.66 -32.12
CA LYS A 215 -11.03 104.00 -32.50
C LYS A 215 -11.74 104.54 -33.74
N PHE A 216 -12.03 103.68 -34.70
CA PHE A 216 -12.76 104.04 -35.92
C PHE A 216 -14.22 104.41 -35.61
N ALA A 217 -14.87 103.69 -34.70
CA ALA A 217 -16.23 103.96 -34.23
C ALA A 217 -16.38 105.35 -33.57
N SER A 218 -15.34 105.89 -32.91
CA SER A 218 -15.38 107.26 -32.37
C SER A 218 -15.09 108.33 -33.42
N VAL A 219 -14.19 108.06 -34.38
CA VAL A 219 -13.94 108.93 -35.55
C VAL A 219 -15.19 109.08 -36.43
N ALA A 220 -16.05 108.04 -36.50
CA ALA A 220 -17.27 108.04 -37.30
C ALA A 220 -18.33 109.10 -36.91
N THR A 221 -18.10 109.88 -35.85
CA THR A 221 -18.95 111.01 -35.44
C THR A 221 -18.76 112.29 -36.27
N ASN A 222 -17.74 112.38 -37.15
CA ASN A 222 -17.43 113.59 -37.92
C ASN A 222 -17.03 113.30 -39.39
N THR A 223 -17.35 114.23 -40.29
CA THR A 223 -17.01 114.29 -41.74
C THR A 223 -17.69 113.28 -42.68
N ASP A 224 -17.64 113.58 -43.98
CA ASP A 224 -18.73 113.35 -44.94
C ASP A 224 -18.89 111.92 -45.49
N GLY A 225 -20.13 111.42 -45.48
CA GLY A 225 -20.47 110.02 -45.77
C GLY A 225 -21.04 109.76 -47.17
N VAL A 226 -20.19 109.28 -48.08
CA VAL A 226 -20.59 108.45 -49.25
C VAL A 226 -19.52 107.39 -49.53
N GLU A 227 -18.26 107.81 -49.72
CA GLU A 227 -17.12 106.90 -49.96
C GLU A 227 -16.82 106.08 -48.69
N ILE A 228 -16.74 106.78 -47.54
CA ILE A 228 -16.45 106.20 -46.23
C ILE A 228 -17.50 105.13 -45.84
N ASP A 229 -18.77 105.34 -46.19
CA ASP A 229 -19.83 104.39 -45.86
C ASP A 229 -19.76 103.11 -46.71
N ARG A 230 -19.11 103.15 -47.88
CA ARG A 230 -18.87 101.95 -48.69
C ARG A 230 -17.80 101.05 -48.08
N GLU A 231 -16.70 101.63 -47.59
CA GLU A 231 -15.66 100.89 -46.87
C GLU A 231 -16.21 100.35 -45.55
N ARG A 232 -16.97 101.16 -44.78
CA ARG A 232 -17.68 100.71 -43.57
C ARG A 232 -18.59 99.51 -43.82
N ILE A 233 -19.41 99.54 -44.88
CA ILE A 233 -20.30 98.44 -45.21
C ILE A 233 -19.51 97.19 -45.59
N ALA A 234 -18.35 97.32 -46.26
CA ALA A 234 -17.46 96.20 -46.54
C ALA A 234 -16.86 95.60 -45.25
N ASP A 235 -16.31 96.43 -44.35
CA ASP A 235 -15.73 95.99 -43.07
C ASP A 235 -16.77 95.31 -42.17
N PHE A 236 -17.96 95.91 -42.01
CA PHE A 236 -19.05 95.26 -41.27
C PHE A 236 -19.53 93.96 -41.93
N THR A 237 -19.49 93.85 -43.27
CA THR A 237 -19.82 92.61 -43.97
C THR A 237 -18.77 91.52 -43.72
N ALA A 238 -17.48 91.89 -43.66
CA ALA A 238 -16.40 90.96 -43.32
C ALA A 238 -16.52 90.45 -41.87
N VAL A 239 -16.68 91.35 -40.88
CA VAL A 239 -16.87 90.97 -39.47
C VAL A 239 -18.13 90.10 -39.27
N VAL A 240 -19.22 90.37 -40.01
CA VAL A 240 -20.44 89.53 -39.98
C VAL A 240 -20.24 88.19 -40.71
N ALA A 241 -19.30 88.07 -41.63
CA ALA A 241 -18.90 86.78 -42.21
C ALA A 241 -18.04 85.96 -41.23
N GLU A 242 -17.05 86.58 -40.60
CA GLU A 242 -16.20 85.96 -39.57
C GLU A 242 -17.03 85.49 -38.37
N LEU A 243 -17.92 86.34 -37.83
CA LEU A 243 -18.82 85.97 -36.74
C LEU A 243 -19.77 84.82 -37.12
N ARG A 244 -20.16 84.71 -38.40
CA ARG A 244 -20.96 83.57 -38.89
C ARG A 244 -20.14 82.29 -38.95
N LEU A 245 -18.86 82.35 -39.32
CA LEU A 245 -17.94 81.20 -39.31
C LEU A 245 -17.68 80.73 -37.87
N VAL A 246 -17.29 81.63 -36.96
CA VAL A 246 -17.09 81.31 -35.53
C VAL A 246 -18.36 80.74 -34.90
N LYS A 247 -19.54 81.24 -35.29
CA LYS A 247 -20.81 80.65 -34.86
C LYS A 247 -20.98 79.21 -35.38
N GLN A 248 -20.71 78.96 -36.66
CA GLN A 248 -20.84 77.62 -37.26
C GLN A 248 -19.84 76.64 -36.64
N GLU A 249 -18.62 77.09 -36.34
CA GLU A 249 -17.61 76.32 -35.62
C GLU A 249 -18.06 75.99 -34.19
N LEU A 250 -18.63 76.95 -33.46
CA LEU A 250 -19.21 76.72 -32.13
C LEU A 250 -20.39 75.73 -32.16
N GLU A 251 -21.28 75.82 -33.16
CA GLU A 251 -22.36 74.86 -33.36
C GLU A 251 -21.82 73.45 -33.70
N SER A 252 -20.70 73.35 -34.43
CA SER A 252 -19.99 72.09 -34.69
C SER A 252 -19.38 71.50 -33.40
N MET A 253 -18.61 72.30 -32.65
CA MET A 253 -17.97 71.88 -31.39
C MET A 253 -18.98 71.45 -30.33
N GLU A 254 -20.14 72.11 -30.26
CA GLU A 254 -21.23 71.70 -29.37
C GLU A 254 -21.83 70.36 -29.78
N SER A 255 -21.97 70.08 -31.09
CA SER A 255 -22.45 68.78 -31.57
C SER A 255 -21.47 67.64 -31.26
N GLU A 256 -20.16 67.88 -31.43
CA GLU A 256 -19.10 66.94 -31.04
C GLU A 256 -19.09 66.69 -29.52
N ARG A 257 -19.24 67.76 -28.72
CA ARG A 257 -19.31 67.68 -27.26
C ARG A 257 -20.48 66.82 -26.77
N VAL A 258 -21.62 66.85 -27.45
CA VAL A 258 -22.77 65.97 -27.14
C VAL A 258 -22.42 64.50 -27.41
N VAL A 259 -21.84 64.19 -28.57
CA VAL A 259 -21.43 62.82 -28.92
C VAL A 259 -20.40 62.28 -27.91
N LEU A 260 -19.35 63.05 -27.60
CA LEU A 260 -18.33 62.67 -26.62
C LEU A 260 -18.91 62.46 -25.20
N VAL A 261 -19.93 63.23 -24.81
CA VAL A 261 -20.63 63.03 -23.53
C VAL A 261 -21.40 61.72 -23.53
N ASP A 262 -22.09 61.36 -24.62
CA ASP A 262 -22.82 60.10 -24.71
C ASP A 262 -21.91 58.87 -24.86
N GLU A 263 -20.81 58.97 -25.61
CA GLU A 263 -19.76 57.95 -25.62
C GLU A 263 -19.22 57.70 -24.22
N ARG A 264 -18.83 58.77 -23.50
CA ARG A 264 -18.43 58.70 -22.08
C ARG A 264 -19.51 58.08 -21.21
N ASN A 265 -20.79 58.40 -21.43
CA ASN A 265 -21.91 57.81 -20.68
C ASN A 265 -22.07 56.30 -20.97
N THR A 266 -21.83 55.85 -22.21
CA THR A 266 -21.85 54.41 -22.53
C THR A 266 -20.65 53.67 -21.95
N ALA A 267 -19.46 54.26 -21.99
CA ALA A 267 -18.25 53.71 -21.38
C ALA A 267 -18.39 53.60 -19.85
N LEU A 268 -18.97 54.62 -19.20
CA LEU A 268 -19.24 54.60 -17.76
C LEU A 268 -20.24 53.49 -17.38
N ARG A 269 -21.31 53.28 -18.16
CA ARG A 269 -22.24 52.15 -17.93
C ARG A 269 -21.53 50.80 -18.05
N LYS A 270 -20.77 50.57 -19.14
CA LYS A 270 -19.98 49.34 -19.33
C LYS A 270 -18.99 49.10 -18.18
N ALA A 271 -18.37 50.15 -17.66
CA ALA A 271 -17.50 50.06 -16.49
C ALA A 271 -18.26 49.68 -15.21
N THR A 272 -19.45 50.27 -14.95
CA THR A 272 -20.28 49.87 -13.80
C THR A 272 -20.83 48.45 -13.92
N ASP A 273 -21.14 47.99 -15.13
CA ASP A 273 -21.62 46.63 -15.39
C ASP A 273 -20.48 45.61 -15.16
N PHE A 274 -19.26 45.93 -15.59
CA PHE A 274 -18.05 45.16 -15.29
C PHE A 274 -17.73 45.13 -13.78
N ASP A 275 -17.84 46.26 -13.10
CA ASP A 275 -17.67 46.36 -11.64
C ASP A 275 -18.69 45.53 -10.84
N VAL A 276 -19.88 45.28 -11.40
CA VAL A 276 -20.89 44.39 -10.80
C VAL A 276 -20.54 42.93 -11.05
N ALA A 277 -20.20 42.56 -12.29
CA ALA A 277 -19.78 41.20 -12.64
C ALA A 277 -18.51 40.78 -11.87
N SER A 278 -17.54 41.68 -11.71
CA SER A 278 -16.33 41.45 -10.92
C SER A 278 -16.64 41.13 -9.45
N LYS A 279 -17.59 41.86 -8.84
CA LYS A 279 -18.07 41.60 -7.46
C LYS A 279 -18.93 40.34 -7.32
N GLU A 280 -19.49 39.83 -8.40
CA GLU A 280 -20.17 38.52 -8.42
C GLU A 280 -19.14 37.39 -8.48
N ILE A 281 -18.12 37.52 -9.34
CA ILE A 281 -16.98 36.60 -9.40
C ILE A 281 -16.23 36.56 -8.05
N GLU A 282 -15.95 37.73 -7.44
CA GLU A 282 -15.33 37.85 -6.11
C GLU A 282 -16.07 37.02 -5.05
N LYS A 283 -17.40 37.12 -4.97
CA LYS A 283 -18.23 36.30 -4.07
C LYS A 283 -18.16 34.81 -4.38
N THR A 284 -18.22 34.40 -5.65
CA THR A 284 -18.09 32.96 -5.98
C THR A 284 -16.73 32.41 -5.58
N ILE A 285 -15.67 33.23 -5.57
CA ILE A 285 -14.36 32.87 -5.06
C ILE A 285 -14.38 32.81 -3.52
N GLU A 286 -15.06 33.72 -2.82
CA GLU A 286 -15.26 33.65 -1.36
C GLU A 286 -16.02 32.38 -0.95
N ASP A 287 -17.14 32.06 -1.61
CA ASP A 287 -17.96 30.86 -1.36
C ASP A 287 -17.16 29.56 -1.61
N LEU A 288 -16.43 29.46 -2.72
CA LEU A 288 -15.57 28.31 -3.02
C LEU A 288 -14.39 28.18 -2.04
N ASN A 289 -13.88 29.29 -1.49
CA ASN A 289 -12.86 29.23 -0.44
C ASN A 289 -13.44 28.72 0.90
N LEU A 290 -14.70 29.02 1.21
CA LEU A 290 -15.38 28.47 2.38
C LEU A 290 -15.64 26.96 2.23
N GLU A 291 -16.05 26.51 1.05
CA GLU A 291 -16.20 25.08 0.71
C GLU A 291 -14.86 24.33 0.77
N LEU A 292 -13.77 24.94 0.27
CA LEU A 292 -12.41 24.40 0.37
C LEU A 292 -11.91 24.29 1.82
N VAL A 293 -12.29 25.21 2.70
CA VAL A 293 -11.98 25.12 4.14
C VAL A 293 -12.80 24.02 4.81
N ALA A 294 -14.11 23.94 4.55
CA ALA A 294 -15.00 22.93 5.14
C ALA A 294 -14.63 21.50 4.72
N THR A 295 -14.31 21.28 3.43
CA THR A 295 -13.80 19.99 2.93
C THR A 295 -12.47 19.61 3.57
N LYS A 296 -11.56 20.58 3.72
CA LYS A 296 -10.28 20.36 4.41
C LYS A 296 -10.47 19.96 5.88
N GLU A 297 -11.33 20.65 6.63
CA GLU A 297 -11.64 20.32 8.02
C GLU A 297 -12.28 18.91 8.13
N SER A 298 -13.18 18.57 7.20
CA SER A 298 -13.75 17.22 7.06
C SER A 298 -12.69 16.14 6.82
N ILE A 299 -11.67 16.44 5.99
CA ILE A 299 -10.52 15.55 5.74
C ILE A 299 -9.63 15.40 6.99
N GLU A 300 -9.36 16.48 7.73
CA GLU A 300 -8.54 16.44 8.95
C GLU A 300 -9.24 15.67 10.09
N LEU A 301 -10.56 15.84 10.24
CA LEU A 301 -11.38 15.02 11.14
C LEU A 301 -11.40 13.54 10.70
N ALA A 302 -11.51 13.28 9.40
CA ALA A 302 -11.47 11.93 8.84
C ALA A 302 -10.13 11.21 9.07
N HIS A 303 -9.01 11.92 8.95
CA HIS A 303 -7.68 11.37 9.25
C HIS A 303 -7.51 11.10 10.74
N SER A 304 -8.00 11.99 11.60
CA SER A 304 -7.96 11.82 13.06
C SER A 304 -8.73 10.57 13.51
N ALA A 305 -9.94 10.35 12.97
CA ALA A 305 -10.74 9.16 13.24
C ALA A 305 -10.13 7.87 12.65
N HIS A 306 -9.40 7.95 11.52
CA HIS A 306 -8.63 6.80 11.01
C HIS A 306 -7.50 6.41 11.96
N LEU A 307 -6.73 7.39 12.44
CA LEU A 307 -5.61 7.18 13.36
C LEU A 307 -6.08 6.48 14.65
N GLU A 308 -7.17 6.97 15.26
CA GLU A 308 -7.77 6.34 16.43
C GLU A 308 -8.23 4.90 16.13
N ALA A 309 -8.91 4.67 15.00
CA ALA A 309 -9.33 3.33 14.61
C ALA A 309 -8.15 2.37 14.32
N GLU A 310 -6.99 2.90 13.90
CA GLU A 310 -5.75 2.12 13.74
C GLU A 310 -5.11 1.79 15.10
N GLU A 311 -5.07 2.74 16.04
CA GLU A 311 -4.61 2.52 17.42
C GLU A 311 -5.48 1.48 18.16
N GLN A 312 -6.82 1.53 17.99
CA GLN A 312 -7.73 0.54 18.56
C GLN A 312 -7.52 -0.86 17.93
N ARG A 313 -7.27 -0.95 16.61
CA ARG A 313 -6.90 -2.22 15.95
C ARG A 313 -5.57 -2.77 16.47
N ALA A 314 -4.55 -1.93 16.61
CA ALA A 314 -3.25 -2.33 17.15
C ALA A 314 -3.38 -2.83 18.60
N SER A 315 -4.15 -2.13 19.43
CA SER A 315 -4.45 -2.50 20.82
C SER A 315 -5.17 -3.85 20.91
N ALA A 316 -6.19 -4.08 20.07
CA ALA A 316 -6.89 -5.36 19.99
C ALA A 316 -5.97 -6.50 19.51
N ALA A 317 -5.08 -6.26 18.55
CA ALA A 317 -4.12 -7.25 18.07
C ALA A 317 -3.10 -7.65 19.17
N VAL A 318 -2.64 -6.69 19.98
CA VAL A 318 -1.77 -6.96 21.14
C VAL A 318 -2.50 -7.79 22.20
N ALA A 319 -3.77 -7.50 22.48
CA ALA A 319 -4.58 -8.30 23.40
C ALA A 319 -4.72 -9.76 22.92
N LEU A 320 -5.01 -9.98 21.64
CA LEU A 320 -5.15 -11.33 21.08
C LEU A 320 -3.84 -12.15 21.13
N GLU A 321 -2.68 -11.54 20.90
CA GLU A 321 -1.39 -12.22 21.07
C GLU A 321 -1.06 -12.50 22.54
N GLN A 322 -1.49 -11.64 23.47
CA GLN A 322 -1.36 -11.87 24.91
C GLN A 322 -2.27 -13.02 25.39
N ASP A 323 -3.52 -13.08 24.94
CA ASP A 323 -4.45 -14.18 25.23
C ASP A 323 -3.91 -15.51 24.66
N LYS A 324 -3.45 -15.51 23.42
CA LYS A 324 -2.77 -16.65 22.77
C LYS A 324 -1.56 -17.14 23.58
N LEU A 325 -0.80 -16.24 24.21
CA LEU A 325 0.30 -16.59 25.12
C LEU A 325 -0.19 -17.16 26.48
N ILE A 326 -1.39 -16.82 26.92
CA ILE A 326 -2.06 -17.44 28.09
C ILE A 326 -2.51 -18.86 27.71
N TRP A 327 -3.29 -19.02 26.64
CA TRP A 327 -3.74 -20.32 26.13
C TRP A 327 -2.58 -21.29 25.87
N GLN A 328 -1.43 -20.80 25.38
CA GLN A 328 -0.23 -21.63 25.17
C GLN A 328 0.40 -22.14 26.48
N LYS A 329 0.27 -21.41 27.60
CA LYS A 329 0.73 -21.85 28.92
C LYS A 329 -0.23 -22.86 29.53
N GLU A 330 -1.52 -22.61 29.42
CA GLU A 330 -2.58 -23.51 29.90
C GLU A 330 -2.56 -24.85 29.16
N LEU A 331 -2.39 -24.83 27.83
CA LEU A 331 -2.19 -26.04 27.04
C LEU A 331 -1.00 -26.86 27.55
N LYS A 332 0.16 -26.22 27.76
CA LYS A 332 1.34 -26.92 28.30
C LYS A 332 1.13 -27.49 29.70
N HIS A 333 0.45 -26.74 30.56
CA HIS A 333 0.12 -27.22 31.90
C HIS A 333 -0.76 -28.49 31.85
N ALA A 334 -1.73 -28.53 30.93
CA ALA A 334 -2.55 -29.72 30.70
C ALA A 334 -1.76 -30.87 30.04
N GLU A 335 -0.82 -30.58 29.13
CA GLU A 335 0.11 -31.57 28.57
C GLU A 335 0.97 -32.21 29.68
N ASP A 336 1.55 -31.40 30.57
CA ASP A 336 2.36 -31.85 31.71
C ASP A 336 1.53 -32.68 32.72
N GLU A 337 0.28 -32.28 33.02
CA GLU A 337 -0.63 -33.05 33.88
C GLU A 337 -1.02 -34.41 33.27
N VAL A 338 -1.27 -34.48 31.96
CA VAL A 338 -1.58 -35.74 31.27
C VAL A 338 -0.38 -36.68 31.27
N GLU A 339 0.84 -36.17 31.09
CA GLU A 339 2.07 -36.97 31.18
C GLU A 339 2.29 -37.49 32.61
N GLN A 340 1.99 -36.69 33.65
CA GLN A 340 2.02 -37.13 35.05
C GLN A 340 0.99 -38.21 35.37
N LEU A 341 -0.26 -38.07 34.91
CA LEU A 341 -1.31 -39.08 35.10
C LEU A 341 -0.99 -40.40 34.36
N LYS A 342 -0.32 -40.31 33.22
CA LYS A 342 0.19 -41.45 32.44
C LYS A 342 1.31 -42.19 33.18
N GLU A 343 2.23 -41.49 33.86
CA GLU A 343 3.23 -42.11 34.74
C GLU A 343 2.59 -42.81 35.96
N GLN A 344 1.58 -42.19 36.57
CA GLN A 344 0.78 -42.83 37.64
C GLN A 344 0.04 -44.08 37.14
N LEU A 345 -0.51 -44.07 35.93
CA LEU A 345 -1.17 -45.23 35.32
C LEU A 345 -0.18 -46.40 35.13
N LEU A 346 1.04 -46.13 34.68
CA LEU A 346 2.09 -47.15 34.52
C LEU A 346 2.44 -47.81 35.86
N SER A 347 2.67 -47.02 36.92
CA SER A 347 2.93 -47.59 38.26
C SER A 347 1.73 -48.38 38.84
N THR A 348 0.51 -48.04 38.42
CA THR A 348 -0.70 -48.79 38.79
C THR A 348 -0.75 -50.17 38.11
N ASP A 349 -0.28 -50.29 36.86
CA ASP A 349 -0.19 -51.58 36.16
C ASP A 349 0.90 -52.50 36.76
N ASP A 350 1.97 -51.95 37.32
CA ASP A 350 2.95 -52.70 38.13
C ASP A 350 2.32 -53.28 39.41
N VAL A 351 1.56 -52.48 40.16
CA VAL A 351 0.82 -52.94 41.37
C VAL A 351 -0.18 -54.04 41.03
N LYS A 352 -0.90 -53.89 39.92
CA LYS A 352 -1.80 -54.90 39.34
C LYS A 352 -1.04 -56.17 38.92
N SER A 353 0.18 -56.07 38.41
CA SER A 353 1.03 -57.22 38.11
C SER A 353 1.43 -57.98 39.40
N MET A 354 1.76 -57.26 40.47
CA MET A 354 2.04 -57.84 41.79
C MET A 354 0.80 -58.52 42.37
N LEU A 355 -0.38 -57.91 42.26
CA LEU A 355 -1.65 -58.50 42.68
C LEU A 355 -1.97 -59.81 41.93
N ASN A 356 -1.72 -59.84 40.62
CA ASN A 356 -1.86 -61.07 39.81
C ASN A 356 -0.88 -62.17 40.26
N ARG A 357 0.37 -61.81 40.58
CA ARG A 357 1.38 -62.74 41.11
C ARG A 357 1.05 -63.26 42.51
N ALA A 358 0.51 -62.43 43.39
CA ALA A 358 0.01 -62.84 44.70
C ALA A 358 -1.21 -63.77 44.56
N SER A 359 -2.11 -63.47 43.61
CA SER A 359 -3.32 -64.26 43.34
C SER A 359 -2.98 -65.67 42.80
N SER A 360 -1.97 -65.78 41.91
CA SER A 360 -1.54 -67.09 41.40
C SER A 360 -0.83 -67.94 42.46
N LEU A 361 -0.03 -67.32 43.34
CA LEU A 361 0.53 -67.98 44.53
C LEU A 361 -0.56 -68.46 45.49
N LEU A 362 -1.59 -67.64 45.74
CA LEU A 362 -2.74 -68.04 46.57
C LEU A 362 -3.54 -69.19 45.96
N SER A 363 -3.69 -69.25 44.62
CA SER A 363 -4.28 -70.43 43.97
C SER A 363 -3.42 -71.66 44.22
N ARG A 364 -2.11 -71.59 43.92
CA ARG A 364 -1.20 -72.73 44.08
C ARG A 364 -1.16 -73.24 45.54
N LEU A 365 -1.21 -72.35 46.53
CA LEU A 365 -1.32 -72.72 47.95
C LEU A 365 -2.66 -73.37 48.31
N LYS A 366 -3.78 -72.98 47.66
CA LYS A 366 -5.07 -73.68 47.81
C LYS A 366 -5.02 -75.07 47.17
N ASP A 367 -4.34 -75.20 46.04
CA ASP A 367 -4.16 -76.49 45.33
C ASP A 367 -3.24 -77.43 46.13
N GLU A 368 -2.12 -76.91 46.67
CA GLU A 368 -1.23 -77.61 47.60
C GLU A 368 -1.97 -78.04 48.89
N LEU A 369 -2.82 -77.16 49.47
CA LEU A 369 -3.66 -77.50 50.63
C LEU A 369 -4.71 -78.57 50.29
N ALA A 370 -5.33 -78.50 49.12
CA ALA A 370 -6.27 -79.51 48.65
C ALA A 370 -5.59 -80.87 48.43
N LEU A 371 -4.36 -80.88 47.90
CA LEU A 371 -3.53 -82.07 47.80
C LEU A 371 -3.16 -82.64 49.17
N TYR A 372 -2.74 -81.81 50.13
CA TYR A 372 -2.47 -82.25 51.52
C TYR A 372 -3.70 -82.87 52.19
N MET A 373 -4.86 -82.21 52.06
CA MET A 373 -6.13 -82.72 52.60
C MET A 373 -6.59 -84.02 51.92
N LYS A 374 -6.26 -84.21 50.63
CA LYS A 374 -6.54 -85.44 49.87
C LYS A 374 -5.53 -86.56 50.14
N ALA A 375 -4.32 -86.23 50.59
CA ALA A 375 -3.23 -87.16 50.90
C ALA A 375 -3.26 -87.72 52.33
N LYS A 376 -4.29 -87.41 53.13
CA LYS A 376 -4.37 -87.77 54.56
C LYS A 376 -5.49 -88.78 54.87
N PRO A 377 -5.31 -90.09 54.62
CA PRO A 377 -6.17 -91.14 55.16
C PRO A 377 -5.96 -91.29 56.67
N ASN A 378 -6.97 -91.81 57.37
CA ASN A 378 -7.09 -91.70 58.83
C ASN A 378 -6.43 -92.86 59.61
N ARG A 379 -5.86 -92.57 60.79
CA ARG A 379 -5.41 -93.53 61.81
C ARG A 379 -5.29 -92.80 63.16
N GLU A 380 -5.86 -93.21 64.30
CA GLU A 380 -6.74 -94.35 64.63
C GLU A 380 -7.75 -93.97 65.75
N ALA A 381 -8.37 -94.95 66.43
CA ALA A 381 -9.65 -94.79 67.14
C ALA A 381 -9.64 -94.59 68.68
N LYS A 382 -10.77 -94.03 69.15
CA LYS A 382 -11.42 -93.96 70.48
C LYS A 382 -10.83 -94.63 71.74
N SER A 383 -10.88 -93.83 72.83
CA SER A 383 -11.15 -94.16 74.25
C SER A 383 -11.64 -92.86 74.95
N THR A 384 -12.26 -92.74 76.14
CA THR A 384 -13.09 -93.56 77.07
C THR A 384 -13.84 -92.51 77.95
N GLN A 385 -15.15 -92.57 78.22
CA GLN A 385 -15.85 -93.37 79.26
C GLN A 385 -15.22 -93.24 80.68
N GLU A 386 -15.91 -92.81 81.76
CA GLU A 386 -17.27 -92.27 81.96
C GLU A 386 -17.30 -91.38 83.24
N HIS A 387 -18.28 -90.47 83.39
CA HIS A 387 -19.09 -90.31 84.62
C HIS A 387 -20.35 -89.44 84.37
N LYS A 388 -21.34 -89.50 85.26
CA LYS A 388 -22.75 -89.06 85.02
C LYS A 388 -23.21 -87.85 85.87
N LEU A 389 -24.47 -87.43 85.62
CA LEU A 389 -25.37 -86.56 86.42
C LEU A 389 -25.23 -85.04 86.12
N VAL A 390 -26.30 -84.21 86.05
CA VAL A 390 -27.75 -84.37 86.31
C VAL A 390 -28.63 -83.85 85.14
N ASP A 391 -29.81 -84.48 85.06
CA ASP A 391 -31.07 -84.27 84.33
C ASP A 391 -31.68 -82.84 84.14
N HIS A 392 -32.81 -82.78 83.42
CA HIS A 392 -33.80 -81.72 83.11
C HIS A 392 -33.61 -80.87 81.82
N THR A 393 -34.63 -80.46 81.04
CA THR A 393 -35.99 -80.96 80.68
C THR A 393 -36.55 -80.03 79.56
N GLY A 394 -37.30 -80.54 78.57
CA GLY A 394 -37.86 -79.76 77.43
C GLY A 394 -37.03 -79.93 76.15
N ASP A 395 -37.48 -80.52 75.03
CA ASP A 395 -38.79 -80.48 74.33
C ASP A 395 -39.07 -79.06 73.77
N VAL A 396 -39.33 -78.83 72.47
CA VAL A 396 -39.89 -79.69 71.40
C VAL A 396 -39.07 -79.60 70.09
N LYS A 397 -39.20 -80.60 69.19
CA LYS A 397 -38.64 -80.59 67.82
C LYS A 397 -39.54 -79.81 66.84
N GLU A 398 -38.95 -79.05 65.91
CA GLU A 398 -39.55 -78.92 64.57
C GLU A 398 -38.49 -78.83 63.45
N SER A 399 -38.93 -78.93 62.19
CA SER A 399 -38.18 -79.50 61.07
C SER A 399 -37.03 -78.66 60.48
N ASN A 400 -36.02 -79.37 59.95
CA ASN A 400 -35.11 -78.88 58.90
C ASN A 400 -35.83 -78.12 57.78
N PRO A 401 -35.25 -77.02 57.30
CA PRO A 401 -35.17 -76.74 55.88
C PRO A 401 -33.72 -76.89 55.37
N LEU A 402 -33.56 -77.79 54.40
CA LEU A 402 -32.46 -77.94 53.44
C LEU A 402 -31.28 -76.95 53.56
N ALA A 403 -30.13 -77.44 54.04
CA ALA A 403 -28.88 -76.67 54.04
C ALA A 403 -28.39 -76.41 52.60
N LEU A 404 -28.46 -75.16 52.15
CA LEU A 404 -27.75 -74.69 50.96
C LEU A 404 -26.24 -74.66 51.22
N ASN A 405 -25.46 -75.07 50.22
CA ASN A 405 -24.00 -75.10 50.31
C ASN A 405 -23.46 -73.66 50.48
N PRO A 406 -22.82 -73.30 51.61
CA PRO A 406 -22.44 -71.90 51.86
C PRO A 406 -21.46 -71.34 50.82
N LYS A 407 -20.61 -72.19 50.25
CA LYS A 407 -19.69 -71.82 49.17
C LYS A 407 -20.40 -71.34 47.90
N GLU A 408 -21.54 -71.93 47.55
CA GLU A 408 -22.33 -71.50 46.38
C GLU A 408 -23.00 -70.15 46.64
N LEU A 409 -23.41 -69.90 47.90
CA LEU A 409 -23.95 -68.61 48.32
C LEU A 409 -22.89 -67.50 48.28
N ASP A 410 -21.66 -67.79 48.72
CA ASP A 410 -20.55 -66.83 48.69
C ASP A 410 -20.05 -66.57 47.26
N GLU A 411 -19.99 -67.59 46.39
CA GLU A 411 -19.73 -67.39 44.97
C GLU A 411 -20.83 -66.57 44.28
N ALA A 412 -22.11 -66.82 44.60
CA ALA A 412 -23.22 -66.02 44.08
C ALA A 412 -23.10 -64.55 44.53
N ARG A 413 -22.78 -64.30 45.81
CA ARG A 413 -22.52 -62.96 46.35
C ARG A 413 -21.38 -62.25 45.61
N SER A 414 -20.25 -62.92 45.42
CA SER A 414 -19.10 -62.35 44.70
C SER A 414 -19.44 -61.99 43.23
N ARG A 415 -20.24 -62.82 42.55
CA ARG A 415 -20.72 -62.54 41.19
C ARG A 415 -21.70 -61.35 41.16
N ILE A 416 -22.62 -61.27 42.13
CA ILE A 416 -23.56 -60.14 42.29
C ILE A 416 -22.80 -58.85 42.57
N GLU A 417 -21.81 -58.86 43.45
CA GLU A 417 -21.02 -57.68 43.80
C GLU A 417 -20.16 -57.21 42.61
N LYS A 418 -19.53 -58.13 41.87
CA LYS A 418 -18.85 -57.80 40.62
C LYS A 418 -19.80 -57.17 39.59
N ALA A 419 -20.97 -57.77 39.38
CA ALA A 419 -21.97 -57.24 38.45
C ALA A 419 -22.49 -55.86 38.89
N ASN A 420 -22.67 -55.64 40.20
CA ASN A 420 -23.09 -54.34 40.75
C ASN A 420 -22.02 -53.27 40.50
N ASN A 421 -20.73 -53.60 40.67
CA ASN A 421 -19.62 -52.70 40.36
C ASN A 421 -19.55 -52.38 38.85
N GLU A 422 -19.73 -53.37 37.99
CA GLU A 422 -19.79 -53.17 36.53
C GLU A 422 -20.98 -52.29 36.11
N ILE A 423 -22.16 -52.51 36.71
CA ILE A 423 -23.35 -51.65 36.55
C ILE A 423 -23.08 -50.22 37.06
N ASN A 424 -22.35 -50.05 38.16
CA ASN A 424 -21.97 -48.73 38.67
C ASN A 424 -21.01 -48.01 37.70
N CYS A 425 -20.00 -48.70 37.15
CA CYS A 425 -19.10 -48.14 36.13
C CYS A 425 -19.88 -47.74 34.86
N LEU A 426 -20.80 -48.59 34.38
CA LEU A 426 -21.66 -48.28 33.23
C LEU A 426 -22.61 -47.10 33.52
N ARG A 427 -23.09 -46.95 34.76
CA ARG A 427 -23.91 -45.80 35.18
C ARG A 427 -23.10 -44.50 35.16
N VAL A 428 -21.84 -44.52 35.62
CA VAL A 428 -20.92 -43.37 35.56
C VAL A 428 -20.65 -43.00 34.10
N ALA A 429 -20.27 -43.97 33.26
CA ALA A 429 -20.04 -43.74 31.82
C ALA A 429 -21.28 -43.18 31.11
N SER A 430 -22.46 -43.72 31.40
CA SER A 430 -23.74 -43.21 30.88
C SER A 430 -24.05 -41.78 31.34
N SER A 431 -23.70 -41.42 32.58
CA SER A 431 -23.88 -40.05 33.08
C SER A 431 -22.91 -39.05 32.44
N SER A 432 -21.66 -39.48 32.20
CA SER A 432 -20.65 -38.68 31.50
C SER A 432 -21.04 -38.42 30.05
N LEU A 433 -21.39 -39.46 29.29
CA LEU A 433 -21.88 -39.35 27.91
C LEU A 433 -23.17 -38.51 27.80
N LYS A 434 -24.04 -38.54 28.82
CA LYS A 434 -25.22 -37.66 28.87
C LYS A 434 -24.81 -36.20 29.05
N SER A 435 -23.86 -35.90 29.94
CA SER A 435 -23.34 -34.55 30.14
C SER A 435 -22.64 -34.02 28.88
N GLU A 436 -21.87 -34.86 28.20
CA GLU A 436 -21.18 -34.52 26.95
C GLU A 436 -22.18 -34.25 25.82
N LEU A 437 -23.23 -35.07 25.68
CA LEU A 437 -24.35 -34.83 24.76
C LEU A 437 -25.10 -33.54 25.07
N GLU A 438 -25.23 -33.16 26.34
CA GLU A 438 -25.93 -31.95 26.77
C GLU A 438 -25.09 -30.68 26.51
N MET A 439 -23.77 -30.76 26.72
CA MET A 439 -22.80 -29.73 26.30
C MET A 439 -22.77 -29.54 24.78
N GLU A 440 -22.77 -30.63 24.00
CA GLU A 440 -22.75 -30.53 22.53
C GLU A 440 -24.11 -30.08 21.94
N ARG A 441 -25.22 -30.32 22.65
CA ARG A 441 -26.49 -29.67 22.32
C ARG A 441 -26.45 -28.16 22.56
N ALA A 442 -25.74 -27.71 23.60
CA ALA A 442 -25.54 -26.28 23.85
C ALA A 442 -24.61 -25.64 22.79
N SER A 443 -23.50 -26.29 22.44
CA SER A 443 -22.57 -25.80 21.41
C SER A 443 -23.30 -25.60 20.06
N VAL A 444 -24.03 -26.61 19.58
CA VAL A 444 -24.85 -26.58 18.36
C VAL A 444 -25.95 -25.51 18.42
N SER A 445 -26.53 -25.25 19.60
CA SER A 445 -27.49 -24.16 19.78
C SER A 445 -26.85 -22.79 19.54
N THR A 446 -25.68 -22.51 20.12
CA THR A 446 -24.97 -21.24 19.90
C THR A 446 -24.46 -21.10 18.47
N LEU A 447 -24.06 -22.19 17.81
CA LEU A 447 -23.69 -22.19 16.39
C LEU A 447 -24.89 -21.87 15.49
N ARG A 448 -26.08 -22.41 15.78
CA ARG A 448 -27.32 -22.04 15.07
C ARG A 448 -27.67 -20.57 15.24
N GLN A 449 -27.56 -20.03 16.45
CA GLN A 449 -27.77 -18.59 16.70
C GLN A 449 -26.78 -17.72 15.90
N ARG A 450 -25.49 -18.06 15.91
CA ARG A 450 -24.47 -17.38 15.10
C ARG A 450 -24.75 -17.49 13.59
N ASN A 451 -25.23 -18.63 13.11
CA ASN A 451 -25.58 -18.82 11.70
C ASN A 451 -26.80 -17.99 11.28
N VAL A 452 -27.82 -17.86 12.14
CA VAL A 452 -28.96 -16.96 11.90
C VAL A 452 -28.49 -15.50 11.83
N LEU A 453 -27.64 -15.06 12.76
CA LEU A 453 -27.06 -13.72 12.74
C LEU A 453 -26.20 -13.47 11.49
N ALA A 454 -25.38 -14.45 11.08
CA ALA A 454 -24.60 -14.38 9.85
C ALA A 454 -25.50 -14.28 8.61
N SER A 455 -26.60 -15.04 8.56
CA SER A 455 -27.58 -14.96 7.46
C SER A 455 -28.24 -13.59 7.37
N VAL A 456 -28.59 -12.97 8.49
CA VAL A 456 -29.16 -11.60 8.52
C VAL A 456 -28.14 -10.56 8.04
N LEU A 457 -26.87 -10.68 8.46
CA LEU A 457 -25.80 -9.79 8.00
C LEU A 457 -25.50 -9.96 6.50
N VAL A 458 -25.49 -11.20 6.00
CA VAL A 458 -25.33 -11.47 4.55
C VAL A 458 -26.46 -10.82 3.76
N SER A 459 -27.73 -11.00 4.17
CA SER A 459 -28.85 -10.37 3.46
C SER A 459 -28.82 -8.83 3.54
N SER A 460 -28.32 -8.21 4.62
CA SER A 460 -28.11 -6.74 4.66
C SER A 460 -27.07 -6.28 3.64
N LEU A 461 -25.95 -7.01 3.54
CA LEU A 461 -24.87 -6.70 2.59
C LEU A 461 -25.27 -6.97 1.14
N GLU A 462 -26.09 -7.99 0.88
CA GLU A 462 -26.70 -8.24 -0.43
C GLU A 462 -27.65 -7.10 -0.82
N ASP A 463 -28.44 -6.60 0.12
CA ASP A 463 -29.33 -5.46 -0.04
C ASP A 463 -28.55 -4.15 -0.34
N GLU A 464 -27.46 -3.89 0.38
CA GLU A 464 -26.57 -2.74 0.18
C GLU A 464 -25.82 -2.81 -1.16
N LEU A 465 -25.36 -4.01 -1.56
CA LEU A 465 -24.76 -4.26 -2.87
C LEU A 465 -25.78 -4.04 -4.00
N ASN A 466 -27.04 -4.43 -3.82
CA ASN A 466 -28.10 -4.17 -4.79
C ASN A 466 -28.44 -2.68 -4.88
N ARG A 467 -28.51 -1.94 -3.76
CA ARG A 467 -28.73 -0.48 -3.75
C ARG A 467 -27.64 0.25 -4.52
N THR A 468 -26.38 0.07 -4.13
CA THR A 468 -25.21 0.71 -4.77
C THR A 468 -25.12 0.37 -6.26
N LYS A 469 -25.43 -0.88 -6.66
CA LYS A 469 -25.53 -1.27 -8.08
C LYS A 469 -26.62 -0.49 -8.85
N THR A 470 -27.79 -0.26 -8.26
CA THR A 470 -28.84 0.56 -8.91
C THR A 470 -28.50 2.05 -8.96
N GLU A 471 -27.77 2.56 -7.97
CA GLU A 471 -27.31 3.96 -7.93
C GLU A 471 -26.22 4.23 -8.96
N LEU A 472 -25.25 3.31 -9.09
CA LEU A 472 -24.23 3.34 -10.13
C LEU A 472 -24.84 3.26 -11.53
N GLY A 473 -25.83 2.38 -11.74
CA GLY A 473 -26.59 2.33 -13.00
C GLY A 473 -27.23 3.67 -13.37
N LYS A 474 -27.95 4.30 -12.43
CA LYS A 474 -28.53 5.64 -12.60
C LYS A 474 -27.49 6.75 -12.75
N ALA A 475 -26.26 6.57 -12.26
CA ALA A 475 -25.17 7.53 -12.45
C ALA A 475 -24.57 7.42 -13.86
N LEU A 476 -24.39 6.20 -14.36
CA LEU A 476 -23.92 5.91 -15.71
C LEU A 476 -24.93 6.40 -16.77
N GLU A 477 -26.23 6.18 -16.53
CA GLU A 477 -27.32 6.67 -17.39
C GLU A 477 -27.31 8.21 -17.50
N ARG A 478 -27.26 8.93 -16.36
CA ARG A 478 -27.13 10.40 -16.34
C ARG A 478 -25.82 10.89 -16.98
N ALA A 479 -24.72 10.17 -16.82
CA ALA A 479 -23.45 10.52 -17.45
C ALA A 479 -23.50 10.36 -19.00
N ALA A 480 -24.25 9.38 -19.50
CA ALA A 480 -24.52 9.25 -20.93
C ALA A 480 -25.41 10.39 -21.44
N GLU A 481 -26.51 10.71 -20.74
CA GLU A 481 -27.37 11.87 -21.04
C GLU A 481 -26.60 13.21 -21.00
N GLU A 482 -25.62 13.35 -20.10
CA GLU A 482 -24.74 14.53 -20.03
C GLU A 482 -23.74 14.58 -21.19
N ALA A 483 -23.15 13.43 -21.56
CA ALA A 483 -22.24 13.33 -22.70
C ALA A 483 -22.95 13.57 -24.04
N ASP A 484 -24.20 13.14 -24.19
CA ASP A 484 -24.99 13.41 -25.40
C ASP A 484 -25.44 14.87 -25.46
N ARG A 485 -25.93 15.45 -24.35
CA ARG A 485 -26.17 16.90 -24.25
C ARG A 485 -24.89 17.73 -24.42
N ALA A 486 -23.71 17.19 -24.17
CA ALA A 486 -22.43 17.86 -24.44
C ALA A 486 -22.14 17.90 -25.95
N LYS A 487 -22.34 16.78 -26.66
CA LYS A 487 -22.21 16.72 -28.14
C LYS A 487 -23.20 17.64 -28.84
N GLU A 488 -24.46 17.68 -28.38
CA GLU A 488 -25.48 18.60 -28.93
C GLU A 488 -25.06 20.06 -28.80
N ARG A 489 -24.48 20.46 -27.65
CA ARG A 489 -23.94 21.81 -27.47
C ARG A 489 -22.65 22.06 -28.26
N GLU A 490 -21.82 21.04 -28.46
CA GLU A 490 -20.62 21.13 -29.31
C GLU A 490 -21.02 21.38 -30.77
N GLU A 491 -22.04 20.69 -31.27
CA GLU A 491 -22.55 20.89 -32.64
C GLU A 491 -23.29 22.22 -32.78
N GLN A 492 -24.13 22.60 -31.80
CA GLN A 492 -24.74 23.93 -31.76
C GLN A 492 -23.67 25.05 -31.76
N ALA A 493 -22.58 24.89 -31.01
CA ALA A 493 -21.48 25.86 -31.00
C ALA A 493 -20.74 25.92 -32.36
N LYS A 494 -20.67 24.82 -33.12
CA LYS A 494 -20.15 24.83 -34.50
C LYS A 494 -21.12 25.53 -35.46
N ASP A 495 -22.42 25.31 -35.34
CA ASP A 495 -23.43 26.02 -36.15
C ASP A 495 -23.47 27.52 -35.82
N GLU A 496 -23.33 27.90 -34.56
CA GLU A 496 -23.22 29.30 -34.13
C GLU A 496 -21.89 29.93 -34.61
N ALA A 497 -20.77 29.21 -34.55
CA ALA A 497 -19.50 29.67 -35.11
C ALA A 497 -19.55 29.79 -36.65
N CYS A 498 -20.15 28.83 -37.34
CA CYS A 498 -20.30 28.82 -38.80
C CYS A 498 -21.29 29.89 -39.28
N THR A 499 -22.35 30.18 -38.53
CA THR A 499 -23.25 31.30 -38.85
C THR A 499 -22.59 32.65 -38.57
N MET A 500 -21.80 32.79 -37.50
CA MET A 500 -20.96 33.97 -37.27
C MET A 500 -19.92 34.17 -38.38
N GLU A 501 -19.26 33.10 -38.84
CA GLU A 501 -18.32 33.13 -39.97
C GLU A 501 -19.03 33.50 -41.28
N ASN A 502 -20.21 32.96 -41.57
CA ASN A 502 -21.00 33.32 -42.75
C ASN A 502 -21.54 34.75 -42.69
N VAL A 503 -21.90 35.26 -41.51
CA VAL A 503 -22.25 36.68 -41.32
C VAL A 503 -21.04 37.57 -41.63
N ALA A 504 -19.87 37.27 -41.06
CA ALA A 504 -18.63 38.01 -41.33
C ALA A 504 -18.19 37.95 -42.81
N ASN A 505 -18.30 36.78 -43.44
CA ASN A 505 -18.02 36.60 -44.86
C ASN A 505 -19.07 37.28 -45.77
N SER A 506 -20.30 37.50 -45.29
CA SER A 506 -21.31 38.26 -46.02
C SER A 506 -21.06 39.77 -45.99
N THR A 507 -20.66 40.34 -44.84
CA THR A 507 -20.27 41.76 -44.75
C THR A 507 -18.95 42.07 -45.44
N LEU A 508 -18.06 41.09 -45.59
CA LEU A 508 -16.83 41.19 -46.41
C LEU A 508 -17.08 41.31 -47.93
N LYS A 509 -18.30 41.12 -48.43
CA LYS A 509 -18.59 41.22 -49.87
C LYS A 509 -19.00 42.63 -50.32
N ASP A 510 -19.60 43.42 -49.43
CA ASP A 510 -20.12 44.77 -49.71
C ASP A 510 -19.41 45.89 -48.94
N SER A 511 -18.10 45.74 -48.65
CA SER A 511 -17.21 46.89 -48.42
C SER A 511 -15.73 46.49 -48.46
N SER A 512 -14.88 47.37 -49.01
CA SER A 512 -13.42 47.24 -48.96
C SER A 512 -12.85 47.66 -47.59
N ASN A 513 -13.41 47.10 -46.52
CA ASN A 513 -13.07 47.48 -45.14
C ASN A 513 -11.78 46.79 -44.68
N LEU A 514 -10.65 47.40 -45.03
CA LEU A 514 -9.39 47.17 -44.34
C LEU A 514 -9.53 47.70 -42.90
N VAL A 515 -9.90 46.83 -41.96
CA VAL A 515 -10.09 47.21 -40.55
C VAL A 515 -8.74 47.52 -39.91
N THR A 516 -8.32 48.79 -39.99
CA THR A 516 -7.17 49.32 -39.24
C THR A 516 -7.53 49.44 -37.77
N LEU A 517 -7.37 48.33 -37.04
CA LEU A 517 -7.20 48.36 -35.58
C LEU A 517 -6.03 49.27 -35.22
N SER A 518 -6.14 50.05 -34.14
CA SER A 518 -4.97 50.77 -33.62
C SER A 518 -3.94 49.78 -33.04
N ILE A 519 -2.68 50.22 -32.96
CA ILE A 519 -1.58 49.39 -32.48
C ILE A 519 -1.83 48.96 -31.01
N GLU A 520 -2.31 49.88 -30.18
CA GLU A 520 -2.75 49.62 -28.80
C GLU A 520 -3.91 48.61 -28.70
N GLU A 521 -4.88 48.62 -29.63
CA GLU A 521 -5.97 47.64 -29.64
C GLU A 521 -5.48 46.26 -30.06
N TYR A 522 -4.62 46.19 -31.08
CA TYR A 522 -3.98 44.93 -31.48
C TYR A 522 -3.16 44.32 -30.34
N PHE A 523 -2.37 45.11 -29.61
CA PHE A 523 -1.63 44.61 -28.45
C PHE A 523 -2.56 44.16 -27.31
N LYS A 524 -3.64 44.90 -27.00
CA LYS A 524 -4.63 44.47 -26.00
C LYS A 524 -5.34 43.16 -26.37
N LEU A 525 -5.67 42.96 -27.65
CA LEU A 525 -6.19 41.68 -28.15
C LEU A 525 -5.14 40.56 -28.06
N ARG A 526 -3.86 40.85 -28.34
CA ARG A 526 -2.76 39.86 -28.19
C ARG A 526 -2.56 39.46 -26.72
N GLU A 527 -2.63 40.41 -25.79
CA GLU A 527 -2.51 40.15 -24.35
C GLU A 527 -3.69 39.30 -23.85
N THR A 528 -4.93 39.76 -24.09
CA THR A 528 -6.15 39.04 -23.64
C THR A 528 -6.33 37.67 -24.30
N ALA A 529 -5.87 37.49 -25.55
CA ALA A 529 -5.83 36.17 -26.19
C ALA A 529 -4.83 35.22 -25.51
N LYS A 530 -3.65 35.71 -25.11
CA LYS A 530 -2.68 34.92 -24.33
C LYS A 530 -3.18 34.58 -22.94
N GLU A 531 -3.81 35.53 -22.24
CA GLU A 531 -4.41 35.28 -20.92
C GLU A 531 -5.49 34.17 -21.02
N ALA A 532 -6.33 34.22 -22.07
CA ALA A 532 -7.31 33.17 -22.35
C ALA A 532 -6.65 31.81 -22.70
N GLU A 533 -5.55 31.83 -23.47
CA GLU A 533 -4.77 30.63 -23.81
C GLU A 533 -4.10 30.01 -22.57
N GLU A 534 -3.50 30.82 -21.68
CA GLU A 534 -2.91 30.36 -20.42
C GLU A 534 -3.96 29.77 -19.47
N ILE A 535 -5.15 30.39 -19.37
CA ILE A 535 -6.28 29.86 -18.59
C ILE A 535 -6.79 28.54 -19.19
N ALA A 536 -6.88 28.43 -20.52
CA ALA A 536 -7.28 27.20 -21.20
C ALA A 536 -6.25 26.08 -20.99
N ASN A 537 -4.96 26.37 -21.17
CA ASN A 537 -3.87 25.43 -20.96
C ASN A 537 -3.80 24.97 -19.49
N SER A 538 -3.97 25.87 -18.53
CA SER A 538 -4.07 25.54 -17.10
C SER A 538 -5.22 24.58 -16.79
N ARG A 539 -6.41 24.82 -17.36
CA ARG A 539 -7.57 23.91 -17.26
C ARG A 539 -7.29 22.54 -17.88
N VAL A 540 -6.67 22.49 -19.06
CA VAL A 540 -6.28 21.24 -19.74
C VAL A 540 -5.25 20.45 -18.92
N ILE A 541 -4.23 21.12 -18.37
CA ILE A 541 -3.22 20.48 -17.50
C ILE A 541 -3.89 19.90 -16.23
N SER A 542 -4.80 20.64 -15.60
CA SER A 542 -5.56 20.16 -14.44
C SER A 542 -6.43 18.94 -14.78
N ALA A 543 -7.15 18.97 -15.90
CA ALA A 543 -7.95 17.83 -16.38
C ALA A 543 -7.09 16.60 -16.68
N ILE A 544 -5.92 16.76 -17.33
CA ILE A 544 -4.97 15.68 -17.60
C ILE A 544 -4.44 15.09 -16.28
N ALA A 545 -4.13 15.93 -15.28
CA ALA A 545 -3.68 15.47 -13.96
C ALA A 545 -4.77 14.63 -13.25
N GLN A 546 -6.04 15.06 -13.31
CA GLN A 546 -7.18 14.29 -12.77
C GLN A 546 -7.38 12.96 -13.51
N VAL A 547 -7.32 12.95 -14.85
CA VAL A 547 -7.43 11.74 -15.67
C VAL A 547 -6.31 10.75 -15.37
N ASN A 548 -5.07 11.21 -15.16
CA ASN A 548 -3.95 10.34 -14.80
C ASN A 548 -4.10 9.79 -13.38
N ALA A 549 -4.49 10.62 -12.40
CA ALA A 549 -4.77 10.16 -11.03
C ALA A 549 -5.92 9.14 -10.96
N ALA A 550 -6.92 9.26 -11.84
CA ALA A 550 -8.00 8.28 -11.99
C ALA A 550 -7.51 6.96 -12.60
N LYS A 551 -6.67 6.99 -13.65
CA LYS A 551 -6.04 5.79 -14.22
C LYS A 551 -5.13 5.08 -13.22
N ASP A 552 -4.36 5.83 -12.44
CA ASP A 552 -3.53 5.27 -11.37
C ASP A 552 -4.38 4.58 -10.29
N LEU A 553 -5.61 5.05 -10.04
CA LEU A 553 -6.56 4.44 -9.13
C LEU A 553 -7.19 3.16 -9.72
N GLU A 554 -7.57 3.22 -10.99
CA GLU A 554 -8.08 2.07 -11.76
C GLU A 554 -7.05 0.92 -11.75
N LEU A 555 -5.80 1.19 -12.15
CA LEU A 555 -4.72 0.19 -12.18
C LEU A 555 -4.47 -0.45 -10.81
N ARG A 556 -4.50 0.34 -9.72
CA ARG A 556 -4.40 -0.19 -8.35
C ARG A 556 -5.60 -1.09 -7.99
N SER A 557 -6.82 -0.68 -8.33
CA SER A 557 -8.02 -1.51 -8.07
C SER A 557 -8.04 -2.81 -8.88
N LEU A 558 -7.49 -2.81 -10.10
CA LEU A 558 -7.32 -4.01 -10.93
C LEU A 558 -6.26 -4.95 -10.37
N GLN A 559 -5.15 -4.42 -9.83
CA GLN A 559 -4.15 -5.22 -9.12
C GLN A 559 -4.73 -5.87 -7.86
N GLU A 560 -5.42 -5.10 -7.01
CA GLU A 560 -6.08 -5.62 -5.80
C GLU A 560 -7.11 -6.71 -6.12
N LEU A 561 -7.85 -6.58 -7.24
CA LEU A 561 -8.80 -7.60 -7.71
C LEU A 561 -8.10 -8.89 -8.17
N GLU A 562 -6.96 -8.80 -8.85
CA GLU A 562 -6.19 -9.95 -9.31
C GLU A 562 -5.54 -10.69 -8.12
N GLU A 563 -4.99 -9.95 -7.14
CA GLU A 563 -4.47 -10.52 -5.89
C GLU A 563 -5.57 -11.28 -5.10
N VAL A 564 -6.78 -10.71 -5.00
CA VAL A 564 -7.94 -11.39 -4.38
C VAL A 564 -8.35 -12.63 -5.17
N LYS A 565 -8.32 -12.57 -6.51
CA LYS A 565 -8.62 -13.70 -7.39
C LYS A 565 -7.63 -14.85 -7.19
N ASP A 566 -6.34 -14.58 -7.06
CA ASP A 566 -5.32 -15.61 -6.78
C ASP A 566 -5.43 -16.17 -5.36
N MET A 567 -5.68 -15.34 -4.35
CA MET A 567 -6.00 -15.80 -2.99
C MET A 567 -7.23 -16.72 -2.95
N ILE A 568 -8.25 -16.46 -3.78
CA ILE A 568 -9.41 -17.33 -3.93
C ILE A 568 -9.04 -18.66 -4.59
N GLN A 569 -8.11 -18.68 -5.56
CA GLN A 569 -7.64 -19.93 -6.17
C GLN A 569 -6.79 -20.76 -5.20
N GLU A 570 -5.86 -20.14 -4.45
CA GLU A 570 -5.09 -20.81 -3.39
C GLU A 570 -6.04 -21.40 -2.33
N ARG A 571 -7.06 -20.65 -1.89
CA ARG A 571 -8.04 -21.16 -0.93
C ARG A 571 -8.87 -22.33 -1.49
N LYS A 572 -9.17 -22.34 -2.80
CA LYS A 572 -9.86 -23.43 -3.51
C LYS A 572 -8.99 -24.67 -3.73
N THR A 573 -7.67 -24.54 -3.90
CA THR A 573 -6.77 -25.69 -3.95
C THR A 573 -6.55 -26.26 -2.55
N ALA A 574 -6.31 -25.40 -1.55
CA ALA A 574 -6.18 -25.78 -0.15
C ALA A 574 -7.41 -26.56 0.34
N LEU A 575 -8.63 -26.06 0.07
CA LEU A 575 -9.89 -26.73 0.42
C LEU A 575 -9.98 -28.15 -0.16
N ARG A 576 -9.77 -28.32 -1.48
CA ARG A 576 -9.77 -29.64 -2.12
C ARG A 576 -8.77 -30.61 -1.50
N THR A 577 -7.55 -30.15 -1.21
CA THR A 577 -6.56 -31.03 -0.54
C THR A 577 -6.92 -31.37 0.91
N ALA A 578 -7.81 -30.61 1.56
CA ALA A 578 -8.34 -30.93 2.88
C ALA A 578 -9.54 -31.90 2.78
N GLU A 579 -10.41 -31.71 1.80
CA GLU A 579 -11.53 -32.61 1.47
C GLU A 579 -11.01 -34.01 1.13
N GLU A 580 -10.06 -34.15 0.20
CA GLU A 580 -9.45 -35.45 -0.12
C GLU A 580 -8.75 -36.11 1.09
N LYS A 581 -8.22 -35.32 2.05
CA LYS A 581 -7.61 -35.84 3.28
C LYS A 581 -8.69 -36.35 4.24
N ALA A 582 -9.83 -35.66 4.32
CA ALA A 582 -10.98 -36.11 5.10
C ALA A 582 -11.58 -37.38 4.49
N GLU A 583 -11.75 -37.45 3.17
CA GLU A 583 -12.22 -38.64 2.46
C GLU A 583 -11.31 -39.85 2.74
N ARG A 584 -10.00 -39.74 2.47
CA ARG A 584 -9.03 -40.81 2.77
C ARG A 584 -9.00 -41.23 4.25
N ALA A 585 -9.27 -40.31 5.17
CA ALA A 585 -9.41 -40.64 6.60
C ALA A 585 -10.71 -41.40 6.91
N THR A 586 -11.82 -41.07 6.24
CA THR A 586 -13.08 -41.84 6.35
C THR A 586 -13.00 -43.21 5.68
N GLU A 587 -12.31 -43.34 4.54
CA GLU A 587 -12.02 -44.61 3.89
C GLU A 587 -11.17 -45.52 4.79
N GLY A 588 -10.07 -44.98 5.34
CA GLY A 588 -9.22 -45.72 6.28
C GLY A 588 -9.98 -46.18 7.52
N LYS A 589 -10.83 -45.31 8.09
CA LYS A 589 -11.74 -45.68 9.19
C LYS A 589 -12.72 -46.79 8.79
N LEU A 590 -13.30 -46.73 7.59
CA LEU A 590 -14.23 -47.75 7.08
C LEU A 590 -13.52 -49.10 6.90
N GLY A 591 -12.31 -49.10 6.33
CA GLY A 591 -11.48 -50.29 6.16
C GLY A 591 -11.15 -50.96 7.51
N MET A 592 -10.63 -50.20 8.47
CA MET A 592 -10.38 -50.70 9.84
C MET A 592 -11.65 -51.23 10.50
N GLU A 593 -12.81 -50.61 10.27
CA GLU A 593 -14.08 -51.11 10.81
C GLU A 593 -14.54 -52.41 10.12
N GLN A 594 -14.29 -52.58 8.82
CA GLN A 594 -14.54 -53.82 8.09
C GLN A 594 -13.62 -54.95 8.57
N GLU A 595 -12.32 -54.69 8.78
CA GLU A 595 -11.40 -55.65 9.40
C GLU A 595 -11.84 -56.04 10.82
N LEU A 596 -12.27 -55.08 11.64
CA LEU A 596 -12.83 -55.36 12.96
C LEU A 596 -14.13 -56.18 12.87
N ARG A 597 -14.95 -56.05 11.81
CA ARG A 597 -16.13 -56.91 11.59
C ARG A 597 -15.73 -58.34 11.22
N THR A 598 -14.80 -58.53 10.28
CA THR A 598 -14.35 -59.88 9.86
C THR A 598 -13.57 -60.59 10.97
N TRP A 599 -12.76 -59.88 11.74
CA TRP A 599 -12.08 -60.41 12.93
C TRP A 599 -13.07 -60.86 14.00
N ARG A 600 -14.11 -60.06 14.30
CA ARG A 600 -15.20 -60.44 15.21
C ARG A 600 -15.94 -61.69 14.73
N ALA A 601 -16.28 -61.77 13.44
CA ALA A 601 -16.91 -62.95 12.85
C ALA A 601 -16.04 -64.22 12.99
N LYS A 602 -14.72 -64.11 12.74
CA LYS A 602 -13.77 -65.21 12.87
C LYS A 602 -13.55 -65.66 14.31
N GLN A 603 -13.59 -64.74 15.28
CA GLN A 603 -13.56 -65.06 16.71
C GLN A 603 -14.84 -65.78 17.17
N GLU A 604 -16.00 -65.34 16.69
CA GLU A 604 -17.30 -65.96 16.94
C GLU A 604 -17.36 -67.39 16.35
N GLU A 605 -16.82 -67.58 15.14
CA GLU A 605 -16.67 -68.90 14.51
C GLU A 605 -15.70 -69.80 15.29
N GLN A 606 -14.54 -69.29 15.73
CA GLN A 606 -13.62 -70.05 16.59
C GLN A 606 -14.23 -70.43 17.95
N ARG A 607 -15.09 -69.58 18.53
CA ARG A 607 -15.88 -69.93 19.73
C ARG A 607 -16.88 -71.03 19.45
N LYS A 608 -17.59 -70.99 18.31
CA LYS A 608 -18.51 -72.06 17.89
C LYS A 608 -17.78 -73.38 17.63
N ALA A 609 -16.62 -73.34 16.96
CA ALA A 609 -15.77 -74.51 16.73
C ALA A 609 -15.24 -75.11 18.05
N ARG A 610 -14.75 -74.29 18.99
CA ARG A 610 -14.31 -74.77 20.32
C ARG A 610 -15.47 -75.30 21.17
N GLY A 611 -16.66 -74.69 21.08
CA GLY A 611 -17.88 -75.19 21.71
C GLY A 611 -18.30 -76.55 21.15
N ALA A 612 -18.25 -76.73 19.83
CA ALA A 612 -18.53 -78.02 19.18
C ALA A 612 -17.47 -79.08 19.52
N ALA A 613 -16.20 -78.71 19.64
CA ALA A 613 -15.11 -79.60 20.01
C ALA A 613 -15.11 -80.02 21.50
N THR A 614 -15.93 -79.39 22.35
CA THR A 614 -16.00 -79.71 23.79
C THR A 614 -17.12 -80.71 24.09
N ARG A 615 -16.96 -81.95 23.59
CA ARG A 615 -17.58 -83.15 24.16
C ARG A 615 -16.47 -84.15 24.53
N LEU A 616 -16.57 -84.69 25.74
CA LEU A 616 -15.59 -85.52 26.47
C LEU A 616 -15.29 -86.88 25.77
N PRO A 617 -14.19 -87.61 26.11
CA PRO A 617 -13.49 -87.60 27.40
C PRO A 617 -11.93 -87.66 27.42
N GLU A 618 -11.43 -87.64 28.67
CA GLU A 618 -10.16 -88.11 29.25
C GLU A 618 -9.08 -88.76 28.36
N LEU A 619 -7.81 -88.39 28.61
CA LEU A 619 -6.68 -89.32 28.82
C LEU A 619 -5.46 -88.61 29.46
N SER A 620 -4.43 -89.37 29.83
CA SER A 620 -3.41 -89.02 30.84
C SER A 620 -1.98 -88.78 30.34
N ASN A 621 -1.22 -87.96 31.09
CA ASN A 621 0.26 -87.95 31.28
C ASN A 621 1.21 -87.92 30.06
N LEU A 622 2.11 -86.91 30.01
CA LEU A 622 3.50 -87.10 29.56
C LEU A 622 4.46 -86.05 30.17
N ASP A 623 5.76 -86.27 29.99
CA ASP A 623 6.84 -85.80 30.86
C ASP A 623 7.75 -84.68 30.29
N THR A 624 8.27 -83.87 31.22
CA THR A 624 9.66 -83.37 31.36
C THR A 624 10.55 -83.03 30.12
N ALA A 625 10.87 -81.74 29.97
CA ALA A 625 12.18 -81.17 29.58
C ALA A 625 12.23 -79.71 30.12
N VAL A 626 13.23 -79.16 30.84
CA VAL A 626 14.71 -79.28 30.89
C VAL A 626 15.42 -78.40 29.84
N GLU A 627 16.51 -77.76 30.29
CA GLU A 627 17.32 -76.70 29.65
C GLU A 627 16.60 -75.33 29.49
N ALA A 628 17.05 -74.15 29.96
CA ALA A 628 18.25 -73.58 30.58
C ALA A 628 18.95 -72.52 29.71
N ARG A 629 18.93 -71.25 30.16
CA ARG A 629 20.12 -70.38 30.14
C ARG A 629 20.01 -69.21 31.11
N SER A 630 21.11 -68.97 31.81
CA SER A 630 21.36 -67.78 32.63
C SER A 630 22.06 -66.71 31.80
N CYS A 631 21.75 -65.44 32.08
CA CYS A 631 22.72 -64.35 31.98
C CYS A 631 22.59 -63.47 33.24
N VAL A 632 23.73 -63.14 33.85
CA VAL A 632 23.81 -62.34 35.09
C VAL A 632 24.14 -60.89 34.73
N GLY A 633 23.50 -59.94 35.40
CA GLY A 633 23.84 -58.52 35.37
C GLY A 633 23.58 -57.89 36.73
N LYS A 634 24.63 -57.72 37.54
CA LYS A 634 24.56 -57.15 38.90
C LYS A 634 25.23 -55.77 38.90
N ALA A 635 24.59 -54.80 39.55
CA ALA A 635 25.21 -53.59 40.09
C ALA A 635 24.44 -53.21 41.39
N ASP A 636 25.13 -52.66 42.38
CA ASP A 636 24.62 -52.47 43.76
C ASP A 636 24.69 -50.98 44.20
N ALA A 637 24.05 -50.68 45.34
CA ALA A 637 24.01 -49.40 46.10
C ALA A 637 23.20 -48.24 45.48
N GLY A 638 22.54 -47.35 46.25
CA GLY A 638 22.28 -47.25 47.71
C GLY A 638 20.99 -46.40 47.93
N ILE A 639 20.26 -46.45 49.06
CA ILE A 639 20.59 -45.88 50.38
C ILE A 639 20.96 -44.38 50.22
N ASP A 640 20.22 -43.37 50.72
CA ASP A 640 19.19 -43.36 51.79
C ASP A 640 18.16 -42.20 51.72
N GLU A 641 17.21 -42.19 52.67
CA GLU A 641 16.49 -41.05 53.28
C GLU A 641 15.93 -39.88 52.42
N SER A 642 14.60 -39.80 52.34
CA SER A 642 13.83 -38.55 52.56
C SER A 642 13.85 -38.23 54.08
N PRO A 643 13.54 -37.01 54.63
CA PRO A 643 12.34 -36.21 54.28
C PRO A 643 12.37 -34.67 54.57
N LEU A 644 11.17 -34.07 54.55
CA LEU A 644 10.73 -32.80 55.18
C LEU A 644 10.92 -31.45 54.44
N MET A 645 9.85 -31.06 53.74
CA MET A 645 9.00 -29.91 54.07
C MET A 645 9.59 -28.79 54.96
N ALA A 646 9.91 -27.64 54.37
CA ALA A 646 9.78 -26.34 55.03
C ALA A 646 9.54 -25.22 54.00
N ASN A 647 8.50 -24.42 54.19
CA ASN A 647 8.20 -23.23 53.39
C ASN A 647 8.24 -22.02 54.33
N PRO A 648 8.92 -20.92 53.95
CA PRO A 648 8.28 -19.64 54.18
C PRO A 648 8.43 -18.66 53.00
N LYS A 649 7.32 -18.04 52.61
CA LYS A 649 7.35 -16.73 51.95
C LYS A 649 7.88 -15.68 52.93
N LEU A 650 8.71 -14.75 52.46
CA LEU A 650 8.53 -13.32 52.75
C LEU A 650 9.40 -12.41 51.84
N GLN A 651 8.71 -11.50 51.16
CA GLN A 651 9.12 -10.15 50.71
C GLN A 651 10.38 -9.88 49.86
N MET A 652 10.19 -8.86 49.01
CA MET A 652 11.13 -8.17 48.12
C MET A 652 12.50 -7.83 48.71
N THR A 653 13.55 -8.01 47.90
CA THR A 653 14.60 -6.99 47.73
C THR A 653 14.90 -6.79 46.24
N ARG A 654 15.34 -5.58 45.87
CA ARG A 654 15.56 -5.11 44.49
C ARG A 654 17.04 -4.77 44.33
N SER A 655 17.77 -5.55 43.54
CA SER A 655 19.20 -5.34 43.28
C SER A 655 19.55 -5.60 41.81
N ASN A 656 20.12 -4.59 41.15
CA ASN A 656 20.71 -4.72 39.81
C ASN A 656 22.23 -4.85 39.95
N THR A 657 22.81 -5.91 39.38
CA THR A 657 24.25 -5.95 39.04
C THR A 657 24.50 -6.89 37.85
N THR A 658 25.68 -6.78 37.24
CA THR A 658 25.93 -7.19 35.84
C THR A 658 26.94 -8.34 35.70
N ASN A 659 27.17 -8.75 34.44
CA ASN A 659 28.33 -9.50 33.92
C ASN A 659 28.27 -11.05 33.92
N SER A 660 27.67 -11.58 32.84
CA SER A 660 28.36 -12.30 31.74
C SER A 660 29.10 -13.64 31.95
N ILE A 661 29.21 -14.37 30.83
CA ILE A 661 30.01 -15.58 30.55
C ILE A 661 29.37 -16.90 31.04
N GLY A 662 29.01 -17.75 30.07
CA GLY A 662 28.35 -19.04 30.29
C GLY A 662 27.93 -19.71 28.97
N ALA A 663 28.87 -19.91 28.05
CA ALA A 663 28.57 -20.42 26.71
C ALA A 663 28.38 -21.95 26.69
N SER A 664 27.21 -22.43 26.29
CA SER A 664 26.97 -23.81 25.88
C SER A 664 26.05 -23.89 24.65
N LYS A 665 26.01 -25.04 23.98
CA LYS A 665 25.52 -25.19 22.60
C LYS A 665 24.25 -26.06 22.51
N ARG A 666 23.54 -25.88 21.38
CA ARG A 666 22.37 -26.64 20.88
C ARG A 666 21.02 -26.19 21.52
N GLY A 667 19.96 -25.96 20.74
CA GLY A 667 19.91 -25.93 19.26
C GLY A 667 18.54 -25.53 18.70
N LYS A 668 18.50 -25.28 17.38
CA LYS A 668 17.31 -24.99 16.53
C LYS A 668 16.45 -23.79 16.98
N ARG A 669 16.72 -22.62 16.39
CA ARG A 669 15.78 -21.47 16.41
C ARG A 669 14.62 -21.73 15.44
N SER A 670 13.51 -21.04 15.68
CA SER A 670 12.33 -20.99 14.81
C SER A 670 12.62 -20.32 13.46
N LEU A 671 11.87 -20.74 12.43
CA LEU A 671 11.75 -20.04 11.14
C LEU A 671 10.29 -19.65 10.89
N PHE A 672 9.81 -18.65 11.63
CA PHE A 672 8.68 -17.85 11.21
C PHE A 672 8.98 -16.37 11.45
N ARG A 673 9.40 -15.67 10.38
CA ARG A 673 9.30 -14.22 10.29
C ARG A 673 8.01 -13.88 9.53
N ARG A 674 6.97 -13.47 10.24
CA ARG A 674 6.06 -12.40 9.78
C ARG A 674 6.45 -11.20 10.65
N ILE A 675 7.11 -10.17 10.13
CA ILE A 675 6.65 -9.25 9.08
C ILE A 675 5.23 -8.82 9.39
N ALA A 676 5.13 -7.68 10.09
CA ALA A 676 3.91 -6.92 10.19
C ALA A 676 3.84 -5.94 9.00
N MET A 677 2.77 -6.04 8.24
CA MET A 677 2.15 -5.00 7.39
C MET A 677 0.69 -5.42 7.32
N LEU A 678 -0.20 -4.78 8.07
CA LEU A 678 -0.88 -3.51 7.75
C LEU A 678 -2.01 -3.70 6.72
N PHE A 679 -3.15 -4.17 7.21
CA PHE A 679 -4.46 -3.95 6.58
C PHE A 679 -5.05 -2.63 7.09
N THR A 680 -4.74 -1.54 6.41
CA THR A 680 -5.63 -0.40 6.06
C THR A 680 -4.82 0.52 5.15
N GLY A 681 -5.32 1.04 4.04
CA GLY A 681 -6.71 1.17 3.62
C GLY A 681 -6.97 2.63 3.26
N LYS A 682 -6.45 3.08 2.10
CA LYS A 682 -6.56 4.49 1.70
C LYS A 682 -8.03 4.88 1.57
N LYS A 683 -8.39 6.00 2.21
CA LYS A 683 -9.74 6.58 2.12
C LYS A 683 -9.94 7.25 0.75
N THR A 684 -11.17 7.21 0.27
CA THR A 684 -11.65 7.96 -0.91
C THR A 684 -11.85 9.45 -0.62
N GLN A 685 -12.07 10.22 -1.70
CA GLN A 685 -12.34 11.66 -1.68
C GLN A 685 -13.64 12.01 -0.93
N PRO A 686 -13.77 13.24 -0.41
CA PRO A 686 -15.05 13.96 -0.37
C PRO A 686 -15.30 14.69 -1.71
N MET A 687 -16.59 14.88 -2.00
CA MET A 687 -17.15 15.88 -2.93
C MET A 687 -18.26 16.61 -2.15
N GLY A 688 -18.52 17.87 -2.50
CA GLY A 688 -19.11 18.85 -1.59
C GLY A 688 -17.98 19.53 -0.84
#